data_AF-A0A9P3KQQ3-F1
#
_entry.id   AF-A0A9P3KQQ3-F1
#
_cell.length_a   1.000
_cell.length_b   1.000
_cell.length_c   1.000
_cell.angle_alpha   90.00
_cell.angle_beta   90.00
_cell.angle_gamma   90.00
#
_symmetry.space_group_name_H-M   'P 1'
#
loop_
_entity.id
_entity.type
_entity.pdbx_description
1 polymer ?
#
loop_
_entity_poly.entity_id
_entity_poly.type
_entity_poly.pdbx_seq_one_letter_code
_entity_poly.pdbx_strand_id
1 'polypeptide(L)'
;MAVGTEEEEEEVDEAMAIGDGGLLGGGDEHMEDDEAMMIMMAGDEADSIQRAEQAAQAAQEEARRVGQMGQLQPLLAKWRRQPVADFDPRASDIVFQQLDIDYYLTSDSPFKTHYKQSAVLRIFGVNEHGNSVCAMVHGFLPYFYVMAPTQFTYDDVAAFHTQLSERGQAKGVVVLNVEVTKAQGLLYYQGPDKKTFLKITLALPTMVAPCRAFFEGGFEWNGSHFPSTTYESNVLFALRFMIDCHVTGGNWISLPAGTYRVREDRRKMSACQLEVDILYSDLVSHEGTGQWSRMAPFRILSFDIECSGRKGHFPEPEHDPVIQIANIVSQQGSSEPLVRTVLTLNSCAPIVGCDVVSFETEQQLLLAWKELIQATDPDMIIGYNIQKFDLPYLIERAEKLNLKTFPFLGRILNTQLKMRDTRFQSRQYGTRESKEVTLDGRVQFDLLVAIQRDHKLSSYSLNSVSAHFLNEQKEDVHHSIIADLQNGDAQTRRRLAVYCLKDAYLPQRLLEKLMMVYNYVEMARVTGVPISFLLARGQSIKVLSQILRKARQRGLLVPNMKVQGVGAADATYEGATVLEPKQGFYERPVATLDFASLYPSIMMAHNLCYCTLVHKNEGIRPPDDLISCTPTGDLFVKPSAAKGILPEILEELLAARKRAKADLKKATDPLEKAVLDGRQLALKVSANSVYGFTGATIGALPCLEISSSVTAYGRQMIEHTRAFVERQYSIDNGYSHNADVVYGDTDSVMVMFGVDSVEEAMRMGRQAAEEISDTFPKPIRLEFEKVYFPYLLINKKRYAGLYWSNSKAFDKMDTKGIETVRRDNCLLVRQVVDECLRRILMERDIPGAVAYVKAVISDLLMNKLDLSLLVITKALTKGGDDYAVKAAHVQLAERMRKRDPATAPGIGDRVAYVICKAPKGSKAYEKSEDPIHVLENNIPIDPHYYLENQLSKPLLRIFEPILKNASKELLSGAHTRAVSISTPSTGGIMRFAKVRLSVPGLQDPSQRQFPNPLCPLHGSRGRNLPANHSNRARV
;
A
#
# COMPACT_ATOMS: atom_id res chain seq x y z
N MET A 1 -14.10 -32.16 36.84
CA MET A 1 -14.23 -31.36 38.09
C MET A 1 -14.99 -30.11 37.67
N ALA A 2 -16.30 -29.98 37.93
CA ALA A 2 -17.02 -29.91 39.21
C ALA A 2 -17.14 -28.44 39.69
N VAL A 3 -18.31 -27.83 39.95
CA VAL A 3 -19.75 -28.24 39.87
C VAL A 3 -20.59 -26.99 39.50
N GLY A 4 -21.82 -27.14 38.99
CA GLY A 4 -22.84 -26.07 39.00
C GLY A 4 -24.00 -26.28 38.00
N THR A 5 -25.17 -26.69 38.48
CA THR A 5 -26.42 -26.99 37.72
C THR A 5 -27.64 -26.89 38.64
N GLU A 6 -28.80 -26.46 38.12
CA GLU A 6 -30.21 -26.67 38.57
C GLU A 6 -31.08 -25.67 37.73
N GLU A 7 -31.97 -26.12 36.83
CA GLU A 7 -33.43 -26.45 36.98
C GLU A 7 -34.33 -25.18 36.76
N GLU A 8 -35.26 -25.12 35.78
CA GLU A 8 -36.61 -25.76 35.63
C GLU A 8 -37.67 -25.13 36.58
N GLU A 9 -38.99 -24.97 36.31
CA GLU A 9 -39.98 -25.62 35.41
C GLU A 9 -40.95 -24.60 34.71
N GLU A 10 -42.11 -25.04 34.19
CA GLU A 10 -43.19 -24.24 33.52
C GLU A 10 -44.46 -24.10 34.42
N GLU A 11 -45.75 -23.85 34.06
CA GLU A 11 -46.56 -23.79 32.83
C GLU A 11 -47.93 -23.04 33.09
N VAL A 12 -48.78 -22.86 32.05
CA VAL A 12 -50.28 -22.78 32.07
C VAL A 12 -51.08 -21.48 32.38
N ASP A 13 -52.29 -21.43 31.79
CA ASP A 13 -53.28 -20.35 31.56
C ASP A 13 -54.30 -20.01 32.68
N GLU A 14 -54.98 -18.86 32.55
CA GLU A 14 -56.47 -18.69 32.37
C GLU A 14 -56.91 -17.21 32.62
N ALA A 15 -58.11 -16.71 32.29
CA ALA A 15 -58.98 -16.73 31.09
C ALA A 15 -60.32 -15.98 31.38
N MET A 16 -60.81 -15.10 30.49
CA MET A 16 -62.22 -14.57 30.37
C MET A 16 -62.23 -13.49 29.24
N ALA A 17 -63.08 -13.44 28.20
CA ALA A 17 -64.54 -13.70 28.00
C ALA A 17 -65.44 -12.56 28.57
N ILE A 18 -66.51 -12.04 27.95
CA ILE A 18 -67.45 -12.41 26.84
C ILE A 18 -67.85 -11.08 26.10
N GLY A 19 -67.96 -10.93 24.76
CA GLY A 19 -69.04 -11.32 23.80
C GLY A 19 -69.96 -10.11 23.46
N ASP A 20 -70.90 -10.08 22.49
CA ASP A 20 -71.24 -10.89 21.29
C ASP A 20 -72.26 -10.11 20.40
N GLY A 21 -72.50 -10.49 19.13
CA GLY A 21 -73.77 -10.22 18.40
C GLY A 21 -73.86 -9.28 17.17
N GLY A 22 -73.89 -9.86 15.96
CA GLY A 22 -75.10 -9.81 15.09
C GLY A 22 -75.42 -8.68 14.07
N LEU A 23 -74.86 -8.79 12.84
CA LEU A 23 -75.57 -8.89 11.53
C LEU A 23 -76.52 -7.81 10.91
N LEU A 24 -76.36 -7.68 9.57
CA LEU A 24 -77.30 -7.22 8.49
C LEU A 24 -77.54 -5.73 8.19
N GLY A 25 -77.55 -5.41 6.89
CA GLY A 25 -77.99 -4.14 6.29
C GLY A 25 -77.05 -3.58 5.22
N GLY A 26 -77.58 -3.07 4.10
CA GLY A 26 -76.80 -2.38 3.06
C GLY A 26 -77.68 -1.63 2.07
N GLY A 27 -77.13 -0.62 1.39
CA GLY A 27 -77.83 0.15 0.35
C GLY A 27 -77.18 1.51 0.02
N ASP A 28 -77.02 1.73 -1.29
CA ASP A 28 -76.83 2.99 -2.04
C ASP A 28 -75.57 3.87 -1.87
N GLU A 29 -75.27 4.56 -2.97
CA GLU A 29 -74.03 5.30 -3.30
C GLU A 29 -74.26 6.84 -3.25
N HIS A 30 -73.26 7.61 -3.71
CA HIS A 30 -73.30 9.06 -3.98
C HIS A 30 -73.36 10.04 -2.78
N MET A 31 -72.23 10.20 -2.08
CA MET A 31 -71.87 11.51 -1.50
C MET A 31 -70.36 11.77 -1.27
N GLU A 32 -69.45 11.03 -1.92
CA GLU A 32 -68.01 11.08 -1.59
C GLU A 32 -67.15 12.04 -2.47
N ASP A 33 -67.62 12.45 -3.66
CA ASP A 33 -66.76 13.11 -4.66
C ASP A 33 -66.37 14.58 -4.31
N ASP A 34 -67.28 15.36 -3.73
CA ASP A 34 -67.05 16.81 -3.50
C ASP A 34 -66.06 17.11 -2.35
N GLU A 35 -66.11 16.36 -1.24
CA GLU A 35 -65.12 16.51 -0.16
C GLU A 35 -63.74 16.01 -0.58
N ALA A 36 -63.67 14.89 -1.33
CA ALA A 36 -62.42 14.36 -1.86
C ALA A 36 -61.71 15.38 -2.79
N MET A 37 -62.47 16.11 -3.63
CA MET A 37 -61.91 17.12 -4.50
C MET A 37 -61.37 18.34 -3.74
N MET A 38 -62.08 18.84 -2.72
CA MET A 38 -61.57 19.94 -1.88
C MET A 38 -60.31 19.54 -1.10
N ILE A 39 -60.27 18.32 -0.54
CA ILE A 39 -59.11 17.82 0.22
C ILE A 39 -57.88 17.68 -0.70
N MET A 40 -58.04 17.20 -1.93
CA MET A 40 -56.93 17.13 -2.89
C MET A 40 -56.43 18.54 -3.31
N MET A 41 -57.34 19.49 -3.58
CA MET A 41 -56.92 20.85 -3.95
C MET A 41 -56.22 21.59 -2.81
N ALA A 42 -56.69 21.45 -1.56
CA ALA A 42 -56.00 22.00 -0.40
C ALA A 42 -54.65 21.31 -0.13
N GLY A 43 -54.53 20.02 -0.43
CA GLY A 43 -53.27 19.28 -0.36
C GLY A 43 -52.23 19.77 -1.37
N ASP A 44 -52.62 19.94 -2.64
CA ASP A 44 -51.74 20.48 -3.69
C ASP A 44 -51.36 21.94 -3.41
N GLU A 45 -52.27 22.78 -2.91
CA GLU A 45 -51.90 24.15 -2.47
C GLU A 45 -50.88 24.11 -1.33
N ALA A 46 -51.11 23.32 -0.27
CA ALA A 46 -50.19 23.21 0.86
C ALA A 46 -48.80 22.70 0.46
N ASP A 47 -48.72 21.65 -0.37
CA ASP A 47 -47.44 21.11 -0.83
C ASP A 47 -46.76 22.04 -1.85
N SER A 48 -47.52 22.79 -2.66
CA SER A 48 -46.97 23.85 -3.51
C SER A 48 -46.39 25.01 -2.71
N ILE A 49 -47.05 25.44 -1.63
CA ILE A 49 -46.58 26.47 -0.72
C ILE A 49 -45.32 25.99 0.01
N GLN A 50 -45.30 24.75 0.52
CA GLN A 50 -44.14 24.20 1.21
C GLN A 50 -42.93 24.03 0.26
N ARG A 51 -43.16 23.64 -1.00
CA ARG A 51 -42.12 23.65 -2.05
C ARG A 51 -41.67 25.08 -2.40
N ALA A 52 -42.58 26.05 -2.44
CA ALA A 52 -42.27 27.45 -2.69
C ALA A 52 -41.48 28.09 -1.54
N GLU A 53 -41.79 27.78 -0.28
CA GLU A 53 -41.02 28.20 0.89
C GLU A 53 -39.63 27.56 0.92
N GLN A 54 -39.51 26.26 0.61
CA GLN A 54 -38.20 25.60 0.48
C GLN A 54 -37.39 26.21 -0.67
N ALA A 55 -38.01 26.50 -1.82
CA ALA A 55 -37.37 27.18 -2.94
C ALA A 55 -36.99 28.64 -2.60
N ALA A 56 -37.79 29.35 -1.82
CA ALA A 56 -37.51 30.71 -1.37
C ALA A 56 -36.39 30.76 -0.32
N GLN A 57 -36.35 29.81 0.62
CA GLN A 57 -35.25 29.65 1.56
C GLN A 57 -33.95 29.29 0.82
N ALA A 58 -34.01 28.32 -0.11
CA ALA A 58 -32.87 27.98 -0.96
C ALA A 58 -32.42 29.18 -1.81
N ALA A 59 -33.33 29.98 -2.36
CA ALA A 59 -33.00 31.19 -3.12
C ALA A 59 -32.42 32.32 -2.25
N GLN A 60 -32.86 32.47 -0.99
CA GLN A 60 -32.25 33.40 -0.03
C GLN A 60 -30.86 32.94 0.43
N GLU A 61 -30.66 31.64 0.59
CA GLU A 61 -29.36 31.04 0.91
C GLU A 61 -28.39 31.12 -0.30
N GLU A 62 -28.90 30.94 -1.52
CA GLU A 62 -28.17 31.16 -2.76
C GLU A 62 -27.82 32.65 -2.97
N ALA A 63 -28.75 33.56 -2.69
CA ALA A 63 -28.47 35.01 -2.72
C ALA A 63 -27.41 35.41 -1.69
N ARG A 64 -27.38 34.77 -0.50
CA ARG A 64 -26.30 34.92 0.47
C ARG A 64 -24.97 34.33 -0.03
N ARG A 65 -24.96 33.15 -0.65
CA ARG A 65 -23.77 32.60 -1.35
C ARG A 65 -23.22 33.60 -2.37
N VAL A 66 -24.06 34.07 -3.28
CA VAL A 66 -23.66 34.99 -4.37
C VAL A 66 -23.11 36.31 -3.82
N GLY A 67 -23.73 36.88 -2.78
CA GLY A 67 -23.28 38.12 -2.16
C GLY A 67 -21.93 38.02 -1.43
N GLN A 68 -21.57 36.85 -0.89
CA GLN A 68 -20.35 36.67 -0.07
C GLN A 68 -19.20 35.94 -0.78
N MET A 69 -19.47 35.23 -1.88
CA MET A 69 -18.43 34.50 -2.65
C MET A 69 -17.81 35.32 -3.81
N GLY A 70 -18.01 36.65 -3.83
CA GLY A 70 -17.68 37.52 -4.97
C GLY A 70 -16.21 37.50 -5.43
N GLN A 71 -15.25 37.32 -4.51
CA GLN A 71 -13.83 37.17 -4.88
C GLN A 71 -13.50 35.81 -5.50
N LEU A 72 -14.27 34.77 -5.14
CA LEU A 72 -14.01 33.38 -5.54
C LEU A 72 -14.69 33.02 -6.87
N GLN A 73 -15.87 33.56 -7.17
CA GLN A 73 -16.57 33.33 -8.45
C GLN A 73 -15.71 33.48 -9.72
N PRO A 74 -14.97 34.59 -9.95
CA PRO A 74 -14.13 34.73 -11.15
C PRO A 74 -12.98 33.70 -11.19
N LEU A 75 -12.50 33.26 -10.03
CA LEU A 75 -11.49 32.20 -9.93
C LEU A 75 -12.09 30.83 -10.25
N LEU A 76 -13.27 30.49 -9.71
CA LEU A 76 -13.98 29.25 -10.04
C LEU A 76 -14.28 29.16 -11.55
N ALA A 77 -14.68 30.27 -12.18
CA ALA A 77 -14.87 30.33 -13.63
C ALA A 77 -13.57 30.05 -14.40
N LYS A 78 -12.46 30.70 -14.02
CA LYS A 78 -11.10 30.46 -14.57
C LYS A 78 -10.61 29.01 -14.37
N TRP A 79 -11.00 28.35 -13.28
CA TRP A 79 -10.51 27.02 -12.92
C TRP A 79 -11.35 25.85 -13.47
N ARG A 80 -12.50 26.09 -14.12
CA ARG A 80 -13.31 25.03 -14.73
C ARG A 80 -12.55 24.27 -15.84
N ARG A 81 -13.06 23.09 -16.20
CA ARG A 81 -12.60 22.40 -17.42
C ARG A 81 -13.03 23.22 -18.64
N GLN A 82 -12.26 23.12 -19.73
CA GLN A 82 -12.67 23.74 -20.99
C GLN A 82 -14.02 23.14 -21.44
N PRO A 83 -14.95 23.92 -22.01
CA PRO A 83 -16.21 23.39 -22.54
C PRO A 83 -15.96 22.27 -23.56
N VAL A 84 -16.88 21.30 -23.61
CA VAL A 84 -16.87 20.30 -24.68
C VAL A 84 -17.19 21.03 -25.99
N ALA A 85 -16.43 20.76 -27.05
CA ALA A 85 -16.76 21.24 -28.39
C ALA A 85 -18.02 20.52 -28.92
N ASP A 86 -18.79 21.19 -29.78
CA ASP A 86 -20.00 20.60 -30.38
C ASP A 86 -19.66 19.37 -31.25
N PHE A 87 -20.47 18.30 -31.12
CA PHE A 87 -20.34 17.06 -31.89
C PHE A 87 -21.73 16.42 -32.11
N ASP A 88 -21.88 15.60 -33.16
CA ASP A 88 -23.07 14.77 -33.34
C ASP A 88 -22.82 13.37 -32.73
N PRO A 89 -23.55 12.94 -31.70
CA PRO A 89 -23.41 11.61 -31.10
C PRO A 89 -23.56 10.44 -32.08
N ARG A 90 -24.16 10.66 -33.24
CA ARG A 90 -24.38 9.65 -34.30
C ARG A 90 -23.22 9.57 -35.30
N ALA A 91 -22.27 10.50 -35.25
CA ALA A 91 -21.15 10.62 -36.20
C ALA A 91 -19.77 10.79 -35.52
N SER A 92 -19.71 10.83 -34.18
CA SER A 92 -18.47 10.98 -33.42
C SER A 92 -18.36 9.91 -32.32
N ASP A 93 -17.18 9.31 -32.19
CA ASP A 93 -16.86 8.43 -31.06
C ASP A 93 -16.53 9.25 -29.80
N ILE A 94 -16.93 8.79 -28.62
CA ILE A 94 -16.37 9.31 -27.36
C ILE A 94 -15.24 8.37 -26.90
N VAL A 95 -14.01 8.88 -26.89
CA VAL A 95 -12.81 8.11 -26.53
C VAL A 95 -12.17 8.68 -25.28
N PHE A 96 -12.05 7.89 -24.21
CA PHE A 96 -11.59 8.36 -22.91
C PHE A 96 -10.78 7.32 -22.13
N GLN A 97 -9.88 7.79 -21.28
CA GLN A 97 -9.15 6.92 -20.34
C GLN A 97 -9.90 6.86 -19.02
N GLN A 98 -10.26 5.65 -18.57
CA GLN A 98 -10.97 5.44 -17.31
C GLN A 98 -10.01 5.34 -16.12
N LEU A 99 -10.46 5.82 -14.96
CA LEU A 99 -9.71 5.76 -13.70
C LEU A 99 -10.46 5.01 -12.59
N ASP A 100 -11.78 5.14 -12.55
CA ASP A 100 -12.64 4.60 -11.50
C ASP A 100 -13.89 3.95 -12.07
N ILE A 101 -14.39 2.92 -11.39
CA ILE A 101 -15.56 2.15 -11.80
C ILE A 101 -16.31 1.60 -10.59
N ASP A 102 -17.61 1.89 -10.55
CA ASP A 102 -18.55 1.37 -9.56
C ASP A 102 -19.82 0.82 -10.22
N TYR A 103 -20.84 0.51 -9.42
CA TYR A 103 -22.20 0.33 -9.90
C TYR A 103 -23.23 0.89 -8.90
N TYR A 104 -24.39 1.25 -9.41
CA TYR A 104 -25.56 1.60 -8.62
C TYR A 104 -26.80 0.80 -9.07
N LEU A 105 -27.87 0.87 -8.29
CA LEU A 105 -29.15 0.24 -8.61
C LEU A 105 -30.17 1.32 -9.00
N THR A 106 -30.93 1.10 -10.08
CA THR A 106 -31.96 2.02 -10.56
C THR A 106 -33.19 1.27 -11.08
N SER A 107 -34.35 1.90 -11.08
CA SER A 107 -35.54 1.47 -11.83
C SER A 107 -35.72 2.24 -13.15
N ASP A 108 -35.10 3.41 -13.29
CA ASP A 108 -35.11 4.24 -14.50
C ASP A 108 -33.91 3.88 -15.40
N SER A 109 -33.89 2.62 -15.88
CA SER A 109 -32.98 2.17 -16.92
C SER A 109 -33.60 2.45 -18.29
N PRO A 110 -32.90 3.15 -19.23
CA PRO A 110 -33.40 3.33 -20.59
C PRO A 110 -33.45 2.01 -21.39
N PHE A 111 -32.87 0.94 -20.86
CA PHE A 111 -32.92 -0.41 -21.41
C PHE A 111 -33.81 -1.31 -20.53
N LYS A 112 -34.82 -1.94 -21.13
CA LYS A 112 -35.73 -2.85 -20.41
C LYS A 112 -34.96 -4.01 -19.77
N THR A 113 -35.00 -4.13 -18.44
CA THR A 113 -34.50 -5.31 -17.72
C THR A 113 -35.63 -6.27 -17.35
N HIS A 114 -35.30 -7.56 -17.23
CA HIS A 114 -36.22 -8.62 -16.79
C HIS A 114 -36.66 -8.51 -15.31
N TYR A 115 -36.26 -7.45 -14.61
CA TYR A 115 -36.60 -7.17 -13.22
C TYR A 115 -36.83 -5.66 -13.04
N LYS A 116 -37.62 -5.29 -12.01
CA LYS A 116 -38.01 -3.91 -11.66
C LYS A 116 -36.85 -2.97 -11.31
N GLN A 117 -35.65 -3.51 -11.13
CA GLN A 117 -34.41 -2.79 -10.88
C GLN A 117 -33.29 -3.38 -11.73
N SER A 118 -32.39 -2.51 -12.18
CA SER A 118 -31.22 -2.79 -12.98
C SER A 118 -29.97 -2.44 -12.17
N ALA A 119 -28.89 -3.22 -12.30
CA ALA A 119 -27.57 -2.80 -11.85
C ALA A 119 -26.85 -2.11 -13.02
N VAL A 120 -26.51 -0.84 -12.86
CA VAL A 120 -25.86 -0.02 -13.89
C VAL A 120 -24.45 0.31 -13.42
N LEU A 121 -23.46 -0.01 -14.23
CA LEU A 121 -22.06 0.30 -13.96
C LEU A 121 -21.78 1.76 -14.34
N ARG A 122 -21.01 2.48 -13.52
CA ARG A 122 -20.59 3.86 -13.82
C ARG A 122 -19.08 3.86 -14.02
N ILE A 123 -18.62 4.23 -15.21
CA ILE A 123 -17.20 4.33 -15.54
C ILE A 123 -16.83 5.80 -15.66
N PHE A 124 -15.86 6.24 -14.85
CA PHE A 124 -15.41 7.64 -14.80
C PHE A 124 -14.03 7.80 -15.41
N GLY A 125 -13.82 8.86 -16.18
CA GLY A 125 -12.54 9.13 -16.83
C GLY A 125 -12.50 10.41 -17.63
N VAL A 126 -11.47 10.56 -18.47
CA VAL A 126 -11.13 11.82 -19.15
C VAL A 126 -10.73 11.55 -20.61
N ASN A 127 -11.23 12.36 -21.55
CA ASN A 127 -10.81 12.30 -22.97
C ASN A 127 -9.49 13.03 -23.21
N GLU A 128 -8.87 12.87 -24.39
CA GLU A 128 -7.55 13.46 -24.66
C GLU A 128 -7.51 15.00 -24.59
N HIS A 129 -8.66 15.66 -24.75
CA HIS A 129 -8.82 17.11 -24.60
C HIS A 129 -9.07 17.57 -23.15
N GLY A 130 -9.14 16.65 -22.18
CA GLY A 130 -9.33 16.98 -20.77
C GLY A 130 -10.78 17.15 -20.31
N ASN A 131 -11.77 16.67 -21.07
CA ASN A 131 -13.18 16.68 -20.65
C ASN A 131 -13.48 15.48 -19.75
N SER A 132 -14.25 15.68 -18.67
CA SER A 132 -14.67 14.59 -17.79
C SER A 132 -15.90 13.84 -18.31
N VAL A 133 -15.84 12.50 -18.24
CA VAL A 133 -16.82 11.56 -18.79
C VAL A 133 -17.34 10.65 -17.68
N CYS A 134 -18.67 10.46 -17.65
CA CYS A 134 -19.34 9.39 -16.91
C CYS A 134 -20.12 8.52 -17.91
N ALA A 135 -19.66 7.29 -18.14
CA ALA A 135 -20.37 6.31 -18.96
C ALA A 135 -21.23 5.43 -18.05
N MET A 136 -22.55 5.53 -18.20
CA MET A 136 -23.56 4.67 -17.60
C MET A 136 -23.69 3.43 -18.50
N VAL A 137 -23.16 2.30 -18.04
CA VAL A 137 -23.05 1.05 -18.82
C VAL A 137 -24.13 0.06 -18.36
N HIS A 138 -25.01 -0.31 -19.29
CA HIS A 138 -26.26 -1.04 -19.04
C HIS A 138 -26.24 -2.47 -19.57
N GLY A 139 -27.19 -3.27 -19.09
CA GLY A 139 -27.48 -4.62 -19.60
C GLY A 139 -26.54 -5.73 -19.13
N PHE A 140 -25.46 -5.40 -18.40
CA PHE A 140 -24.57 -6.42 -17.84
C PHE A 140 -25.21 -7.09 -16.62
N LEU A 141 -25.30 -8.43 -16.61
CA LEU A 141 -25.99 -9.17 -15.55
C LEU A 141 -25.01 -9.99 -14.68
N PRO A 142 -25.23 -10.07 -13.36
CA PRO A 142 -24.41 -10.88 -12.47
C PRO A 142 -24.71 -12.37 -12.65
N TYR A 143 -23.66 -13.19 -12.72
CA TYR A 143 -23.79 -14.64 -12.87
C TYR A 143 -22.65 -15.41 -12.20
N PHE A 144 -22.92 -16.67 -11.85
CA PHE A 144 -21.95 -17.65 -11.36
C PHE A 144 -22.25 -19.04 -11.95
N TYR A 145 -21.38 -20.03 -11.69
CA TYR A 145 -21.58 -21.38 -12.19
C TYR A 145 -21.65 -22.43 -11.06
N VAL A 146 -22.37 -23.52 -11.32
CA VAL A 146 -22.36 -24.75 -10.53
C VAL A 146 -22.12 -25.95 -11.44
N MET A 147 -21.46 -27.00 -10.95
CA MET A 147 -21.34 -28.25 -11.72
C MET A 147 -22.67 -29.02 -11.64
N ALA A 148 -23.19 -29.47 -12.77
CA ALA A 148 -24.46 -30.19 -12.80
C ALA A 148 -24.26 -31.67 -12.38
N PRO A 149 -25.28 -32.33 -11.78
CA PRO A 149 -25.30 -33.78 -11.61
C PRO A 149 -25.10 -34.51 -12.94
N THR A 150 -24.53 -35.72 -12.92
CA THR A 150 -24.19 -36.50 -14.13
C THR A 150 -25.40 -36.76 -15.05
N GLN A 151 -26.57 -36.96 -14.43
CA GLN A 151 -27.85 -37.22 -15.07
C GLN A 151 -28.59 -35.96 -15.55
N PHE A 152 -28.06 -34.74 -15.33
CA PHE A 152 -28.72 -33.49 -15.71
C PHE A 152 -28.56 -33.19 -17.21
N THR A 153 -29.69 -33.03 -17.90
CA THR A 153 -29.80 -32.83 -19.35
C THR A 153 -30.16 -31.39 -19.73
N TYR A 154 -30.49 -31.13 -21.01
CA TYR A 154 -31.03 -29.83 -21.44
C TYR A 154 -32.53 -29.70 -21.15
N ASP A 155 -33.29 -30.80 -21.13
CA ASP A 155 -34.73 -30.79 -20.92
C ASP A 155 -35.08 -30.45 -19.46
N ASP A 156 -34.19 -30.82 -18.54
CA ASP A 156 -34.27 -30.55 -17.10
C ASP A 156 -34.17 -29.06 -16.73
N VAL A 157 -33.64 -28.22 -17.62
CA VAL A 157 -33.31 -26.81 -17.36
C VAL A 157 -34.53 -26.00 -16.95
N ALA A 158 -35.69 -26.24 -17.59
CA ALA A 158 -36.93 -25.53 -17.28
C ALA A 158 -37.44 -25.87 -15.87
N ALA A 159 -37.51 -27.15 -15.52
CA ALA A 159 -37.94 -27.60 -14.20
C ALA A 159 -36.99 -27.14 -13.08
N PHE A 160 -35.68 -27.18 -13.34
CA PHE A 160 -34.67 -26.68 -12.41
C PHE A 160 -34.73 -25.14 -12.24
N HIS A 161 -34.97 -24.38 -13.32
CA HIS A 161 -35.14 -22.93 -13.22
C HIS A 161 -36.35 -22.57 -12.34
N THR A 162 -37.48 -23.26 -12.49
CA THR A 162 -38.66 -23.10 -11.62
C THR A 162 -38.31 -23.39 -10.15
N GLN A 163 -37.79 -24.58 -9.84
CA GLN A 163 -37.45 -24.98 -8.47
C GLN A 163 -36.44 -24.01 -7.80
N LEU A 164 -35.42 -23.56 -8.54
CA LEU A 164 -34.43 -22.60 -8.05
C LEU A 164 -35.03 -21.19 -7.86
N SER A 165 -35.99 -20.80 -8.71
CA SER A 165 -36.70 -19.52 -8.61
C SER A 165 -37.65 -19.49 -7.42
N GLU A 166 -38.40 -20.56 -7.16
CA GLU A 166 -39.27 -20.71 -5.98
C GLU A 166 -38.46 -20.64 -4.68
N ARG A 167 -37.39 -21.43 -4.59
CA ARG A 167 -36.45 -21.38 -3.44
C ARG A 167 -35.76 -20.02 -3.32
N GLY A 168 -35.54 -19.33 -4.44
CA GLY A 168 -35.00 -17.98 -4.51
C GLY A 168 -35.96 -16.91 -3.98
N GLN A 169 -37.24 -16.98 -4.35
CA GLN A 169 -38.28 -16.01 -3.98
C GLN A 169 -38.42 -15.90 -2.46
N ALA A 170 -38.39 -17.04 -1.74
CA ALA A 170 -38.39 -17.10 -0.28
C ALA A 170 -37.17 -16.45 0.42
N LYS A 171 -36.16 -16.01 -0.34
CA LYS A 171 -34.96 -15.30 0.12
C LYS A 171 -34.65 -14.04 -0.68
N GLY A 172 -35.61 -13.52 -1.46
CA GLY A 172 -35.44 -12.30 -2.28
C GLY A 172 -34.43 -12.44 -3.43
N VAL A 173 -34.15 -13.66 -3.88
CA VAL A 173 -33.29 -13.97 -5.04
C VAL A 173 -34.17 -14.13 -6.28
N VAL A 174 -33.80 -13.46 -7.37
CA VAL A 174 -34.49 -13.58 -8.67
C VAL A 174 -33.52 -14.13 -9.71
N VAL A 175 -33.84 -15.31 -10.26
CA VAL A 175 -33.06 -16.01 -11.28
C VAL A 175 -33.60 -15.66 -12.65
N LEU A 176 -32.80 -14.97 -13.46
CA LEU A 176 -33.21 -14.54 -14.79
C LEU A 176 -32.99 -15.60 -15.88
N ASN A 177 -31.95 -16.42 -15.74
CA ASN A 177 -31.64 -17.48 -16.69
C ASN A 177 -30.80 -18.59 -16.03
N VAL A 178 -30.97 -19.83 -16.50
CA VAL A 178 -30.05 -20.96 -16.25
C VAL A 178 -29.60 -21.49 -17.62
N GLU A 179 -28.31 -21.35 -17.92
CA GLU A 179 -27.71 -21.75 -19.19
C GLU A 179 -26.79 -22.96 -18.97
N VAL A 180 -27.05 -24.07 -19.67
CA VAL A 180 -26.15 -25.23 -19.68
C VAL A 180 -24.90 -24.91 -20.49
N THR A 181 -23.73 -25.13 -19.90
CA THR A 181 -22.44 -24.89 -20.56
C THR A 181 -21.48 -26.07 -20.36
N LYS A 182 -20.53 -26.23 -21.30
CA LYS A 182 -19.50 -27.28 -21.27
C LYS A 182 -18.14 -26.65 -20.97
N ALA A 183 -17.63 -26.93 -19.78
CA ALA A 183 -16.41 -26.36 -19.23
C ALA A 183 -15.63 -27.40 -18.40
N GLN A 184 -14.49 -27.00 -17.84
CA GLN A 184 -13.74 -27.78 -16.86
C GLN A 184 -13.45 -26.94 -15.61
N GLY A 185 -13.33 -27.58 -14.45
CA GLY A 185 -12.87 -26.88 -13.24
C GLY A 185 -11.36 -26.59 -13.33
N LEU A 186 -10.92 -25.43 -12.83
CA LEU A 186 -9.49 -25.08 -12.78
C LEU A 186 -8.67 -25.97 -11.84
N LEU A 187 -9.29 -26.57 -10.81
CA LEU A 187 -8.59 -27.35 -9.80
C LEU A 187 -8.47 -28.82 -10.20
N TYR A 188 -7.23 -29.32 -10.16
CA TYR A 188 -6.77 -30.64 -10.59
C TYR A 188 -6.91 -30.90 -12.09
N TYR A 189 -6.12 -31.84 -12.61
CA TYR A 189 -6.29 -32.39 -13.95
C TYR A 189 -7.55 -33.26 -14.00
N GLN A 190 -8.46 -32.98 -14.94
CA GLN A 190 -9.76 -33.65 -15.05
C GLN A 190 -9.95 -34.40 -16.39
N GLY A 191 -8.86 -34.68 -17.12
CA GLY A 191 -8.91 -35.24 -18.48
C GLY A 191 -9.11 -34.17 -19.56
N PRO A 192 -9.30 -34.59 -20.83
CA PRO A 192 -9.65 -33.69 -21.94
C PRO A 192 -11.15 -33.32 -21.96
N ASP A 193 -12.00 -34.10 -21.29
CA ASP A 193 -13.45 -34.01 -21.41
C ASP A 193 -14.05 -32.84 -20.62
N LYS A 194 -15.08 -32.22 -21.22
CA LYS A 194 -15.81 -31.08 -20.63
C LYS A 194 -17.05 -31.56 -19.88
N LYS A 195 -17.12 -31.21 -18.59
CA LYS A 195 -18.28 -31.51 -17.72
C LYS A 195 -19.42 -30.53 -17.99
N THR A 196 -20.63 -30.94 -17.59
CA THR A 196 -21.82 -30.08 -17.63
C THR A 196 -21.79 -29.12 -16.44
N PHE A 197 -21.92 -27.83 -16.70
CA PHE A 197 -22.10 -26.78 -15.70
C PHE A 197 -23.38 -26.00 -16.00
N LEU A 198 -24.01 -25.47 -14.95
CA LEU A 198 -25.13 -24.53 -15.08
C LEU A 198 -24.62 -23.12 -14.74
N LYS A 199 -24.76 -22.20 -15.67
CA LYS A 199 -24.52 -20.76 -15.50
C LYS A 199 -25.80 -20.11 -15.01
N ILE A 200 -25.83 -19.72 -13.75
CA ILE A 200 -26.99 -19.12 -13.07
C ILE A 200 -26.85 -17.60 -13.15
N THR A 201 -27.75 -16.96 -13.88
CA THR A 201 -27.80 -15.50 -14.08
C THR A 201 -28.88 -14.90 -13.17
N LEU A 202 -28.54 -13.88 -12.40
CA LEU A 202 -29.43 -13.26 -11.40
C LEU A 202 -29.78 -11.82 -11.78
N ALA A 203 -30.82 -11.26 -11.15
CA ALA A 203 -31.22 -9.88 -11.43
C ALA A 203 -30.26 -8.83 -10.86
N LEU A 204 -29.82 -8.98 -9.60
CA LEU A 204 -29.01 -7.97 -8.90
C LEU A 204 -27.73 -8.59 -8.29
N PRO A 205 -26.58 -7.88 -8.27
CA PRO A 205 -25.30 -8.43 -7.78
C PRO A 205 -25.34 -8.88 -6.31
N THR A 206 -26.18 -8.23 -5.50
CA THR A 206 -26.46 -8.58 -4.10
C THR A 206 -27.04 -9.99 -3.94
N MET A 207 -27.72 -10.54 -4.95
CA MET A 207 -28.35 -11.87 -4.91
C MET A 207 -27.34 -13.02 -5.05
N VAL A 208 -26.11 -12.77 -5.54
CA VAL A 208 -25.09 -13.82 -5.76
C VAL A 208 -24.57 -14.41 -4.45
N ALA A 209 -24.66 -13.69 -3.33
CA ALA A 209 -24.34 -14.22 -2.01
C ALA A 209 -25.40 -15.23 -1.51
N PRO A 210 -26.70 -14.85 -1.32
CA PRO A 210 -27.72 -15.80 -0.88
C PRO A 210 -27.96 -16.95 -1.87
N CYS A 211 -27.90 -16.72 -3.18
CA CYS A 211 -28.13 -17.79 -4.16
C CYS A 211 -27.06 -18.90 -4.10
N ARG A 212 -25.78 -18.56 -3.92
CA ARG A 212 -24.72 -19.57 -3.79
C ARG A 212 -24.88 -20.42 -2.53
N ALA A 213 -25.42 -19.83 -1.45
CA ALA A 213 -25.59 -20.50 -0.17
C ALA A 213 -26.55 -21.70 -0.27
N PHE A 214 -27.47 -21.70 -1.24
CA PHE A 214 -28.33 -22.86 -1.50
C PHE A 214 -27.54 -24.08 -1.96
N PHE A 215 -26.46 -23.88 -2.73
CA PHE A 215 -25.56 -24.95 -3.20
C PHE A 215 -24.47 -25.27 -2.18
N GLU A 216 -23.87 -24.26 -1.56
CA GLU A 216 -22.82 -24.43 -0.54
C GLU A 216 -23.33 -25.07 0.77
N GLY A 217 -24.65 -25.18 0.94
CA GLY A 217 -25.35 -25.92 2.00
C GLY A 217 -26.09 -27.18 1.53
N GLY A 218 -25.87 -27.64 0.29
CA GLY A 218 -26.57 -28.79 -0.31
C GLY A 218 -27.83 -28.39 -1.06
N PHE A 219 -27.75 -28.37 -2.39
CA PHE A 219 -28.92 -28.25 -3.27
C PHE A 219 -29.30 -29.62 -3.81
N GLU A 220 -30.58 -29.97 -3.72
CA GLU A 220 -31.14 -31.22 -4.24
C GLU A 220 -32.13 -30.94 -5.37
N TRP A 221 -32.03 -31.75 -6.42
CA TRP A 221 -32.89 -31.72 -7.59
C TRP A 221 -33.17 -33.17 -7.99
N ASN A 222 -34.44 -33.59 -8.08
CA ASN A 222 -34.83 -34.95 -8.46
C ASN A 222 -33.99 -36.06 -7.78
N GLY A 223 -33.91 -36.03 -6.44
CA GLY A 223 -33.13 -36.98 -5.63
C GLY A 223 -31.60 -36.93 -5.84
N SER A 224 -31.11 -35.92 -6.55
CA SER A 224 -29.71 -35.77 -6.98
C SER A 224 -29.09 -34.54 -6.32
N HIS A 225 -28.02 -34.73 -5.55
CA HIS A 225 -27.30 -33.62 -4.91
C HIS A 225 -26.40 -32.89 -5.91
N PHE A 226 -26.46 -31.56 -5.92
CA PHE A 226 -25.43 -30.73 -6.55
C PHE A 226 -24.17 -30.70 -5.68
N PRO A 227 -22.97 -30.72 -6.30
CA PRO A 227 -21.71 -30.47 -5.60
C PRO A 227 -21.71 -29.11 -4.88
N SER A 228 -21.27 -29.07 -3.63
CA SER A 228 -21.26 -27.85 -2.81
C SER A 228 -20.24 -26.79 -3.25
N THR A 229 -19.32 -27.13 -4.15
CA THR A 229 -18.37 -26.19 -4.76
C THR A 229 -19.05 -25.36 -5.84
N THR A 230 -19.31 -24.08 -5.53
CA THR A 230 -19.71 -23.09 -6.54
C THR A 230 -18.48 -22.53 -7.27
N TYR A 231 -18.65 -22.02 -8.48
CA TYR A 231 -17.57 -21.53 -9.34
C TYR A 231 -17.79 -20.08 -9.72
N GLU A 232 -16.76 -19.26 -9.54
CA GLU A 232 -16.72 -17.82 -9.82
C GLU A 232 -17.82 -16.98 -9.14
N SER A 233 -18.45 -17.53 -8.10
CA SER A 233 -19.50 -16.85 -7.32
C SER A 233 -18.96 -15.66 -6.52
N ASN A 234 -17.67 -15.64 -6.19
CA ASN A 234 -17.06 -14.62 -5.35
C ASN A 234 -16.26 -13.55 -6.13
N VAL A 235 -16.63 -13.28 -7.39
CA VAL A 235 -16.05 -12.19 -8.19
C VAL A 235 -16.88 -10.92 -8.01
N LEU A 236 -16.23 -9.80 -7.66
CA LEU A 236 -16.90 -8.50 -7.52
C LEU A 236 -17.49 -8.04 -8.85
N PHE A 237 -18.70 -7.47 -8.86
CA PHE A 237 -19.46 -7.19 -10.08
C PHE A 237 -18.71 -6.34 -11.13
N ALA A 238 -18.12 -5.21 -10.71
CA ALA A 238 -17.30 -4.38 -11.60
C ALA A 238 -16.04 -5.11 -12.12
N LEU A 239 -15.43 -5.97 -11.30
CA LEU A 239 -14.29 -6.79 -11.71
C LEU A 239 -14.71 -7.89 -12.70
N ARG A 240 -15.88 -8.52 -12.51
CA ARG A 240 -16.50 -9.46 -13.45
C ARG A 240 -16.73 -8.78 -14.80
N PHE A 241 -17.38 -7.61 -14.82
CA PHE A 241 -17.53 -6.79 -16.04
C PHE A 241 -16.17 -6.50 -16.71
N MET A 242 -15.16 -6.08 -15.94
CA MET A 242 -13.81 -5.81 -16.46
C MET A 242 -13.13 -7.06 -17.05
N ILE A 243 -13.37 -8.25 -16.49
CA ILE A 243 -12.87 -9.53 -17.01
C ILE A 243 -13.59 -9.88 -18.31
N ASP A 244 -14.92 -9.76 -18.32
CA ASP A 244 -15.80 -10.15 -19.41
C ASP A 244 -15.68 -9.26 -20.66
N CYS A 245 -15.61 -7.95 -20.48
CA CYS A 245 -15.52 -6.93 -21.55
C CYS A 245 -14.07 -6.50 -21.84
N HIS A 246 -13.09 -7.27 -21.37
CA HIS A 246 -11.65 -7.01 -21.56
C HIS A 246 -11.14 -5.63 -21.09
N VAL A 247 -11.86 -4.94 -20.21
CA VAL A 247 -11.45 -3.66 -19.60
C VAL A 247 -10.38 -3.90 -18.52
N THR A 248 -9.31 -3.12 -18.51
CA THR A 248 -8.28 -3.13 -17.45
C THR A 248 -8.17 -1.75 -16.80
N GLY A 249 -7.72 -1.65 -15.55
CA GLY A 249 -7.72 -0.35 -14.86
C GLY A 249 -6.78 0.64 -15.54
N GLY A 250 -7.21 1.89 -15.74
CA GLY A 250 -6.38 2.88 -16.43
C GLY A 250 -6.28 2.69 -17.95
N ASN A 251 -7.13 1.88 -18.58
CA ASN A 251 -7.14 1.71 -20.04
C ASN A 251 -7.95 2.80 -20.77
N TRP A 252 -7.81 2.83 -22.11
CA TRP A 252 -8.65 3.64 -22.98
C TRP A 252 -9.89 2.84 -23.41
N ILE A 253 -11.02 3.53 -23.49
CA ILE A 253 -12.33 3.02 -23.91
C ILE A 253 -12.86 3.92 -25.03
N SER A 254 -13.40 3.32 -26.09
CA SER A 254 -14.20 4.02 -27.11
C SER A 254 -15.67 3.65 -26.97
N LEU A 255 -16.53 4.66 -27.10
CA LEU A 255 -17.98 4.55 -27.25
C LEU A 255 -18.29 4.92 -28.71
N PRO A 256 -18.58 3.95 -29.60
CA PRO A 256 -18.73 4.21 -31.03
C PRO A 256 -19.89 5.13 -31.38
N ALA A 257 -19.72 5.93 -32.42
CA ALA A 257 -20.76 6.77 -33.02
C ALA A 257 -22.11 6.02 -33.18
N GLY A 258 -23.17 6.59 -32.59
CA GLY A 258 -24.54 6.08 -32.67
C GLY A 258 -24.92 4.94 -31.72
N THR A 259 -24.00 4.35 -30.96
CA THR A 259 -24.34 3.30 -29.97
C THR A 259 -24.67 3.86 -28.59
N TYR A 260 -24.11 5.01 -28.23
CA TYR A 260 -24.38 5.71 -26.99
C TYR A 260 -25.42 6.83 -27.15
N ARG A 261 -25.97 7.30 -26.03
CA ARG A 261 -26.86 8.48 -25.95
C ARG A 261 -26.35 9.45 -24.90
N VAL A 262 -26.18 10.71 -25.27
CA VAL A 262 -25.87 11.78 -24.30
C VAL A 262 -27.13 12.09 -23.49
N ARG A 263 -27.01 12.19 -22.16
CA ARG A 263 -28.14 12.55 -21.29
C ARG A 263 -28.43 14.05 -21.33
N GLU A 264 -29.71 14.36 -21.52
CA GLU A 264 -30.28 15.69 -21.26
C GLU A 264 -29.96 16.15 -19.83
N ASP A 265 -29.68 17.43 -19.61
CA ASP A 265 -29.23 17.95 -18.31
C ASP A 265 -30.19 17.63 -17.16
N ARG A 266 -31.51 17.68 -17.42
CA ARG A 266 -32.56 17.31 -16.43
C ARG A 266 -32.54 15.83 -16.00
N ARG A 267 -31.76 14.97 -16.66
CA ARG A 267 -31.58 13.54 -16.33
C ARG A 267 -30.14 13.20 -15.92
N LYS A 268 -29.22 14.18 -15.87
CA LYS A 268 -27.86 13.96 -15.40
C LYS A 268 -27.84 13.65 -13.91
N MET A 269 -27.08 12.64 -13.53
CA MET A 269 -26.83 12.24 -12.15
C MET A 269 -25.45 12.69 -11.66
N SER A 270 -24.59 13.13 -12.57
CA SER A 270 -23.19 13.48 -12.34
C SER A 270 -22.86 14.93 -12.72
N ALA A 271 -21.75 15.42 -12.16
CA ALA A 271 -21.10 16.67 -12.50
C ALA A 271 -20.10 16.53 -13.68
N CYS A 272 -20.05 15.36 -14.34
CA CYS A 272 -19.22 15.19 -15.54
C CYS A 272 -19.77 16.03 -16.70
N GLN A 273 -18.88 16.53 -17.54
CA GLN A 273 -19.27 17.32 -18.71
C GLN A 273 -20.05 16.46 -19.72
N LEU A 274 -19.60 15.22 -19.91
CA LEU A 274 -20.28 14.19 -20.69
C LEU A 274 -20.83 13.12 -19.74
N GLU A 275 -22.16 12.97 -19.71
CA GLU A 275 -22.84 11.82 -19.11
C GLU A 275 -23.61 11.09 -20.21
N VAL A 276 -23.35 9.80 -20.38
CA VAL A 276 -23.85 9.02 -21.52
C VAL A 276 -24.35 7.64 -21.11
N ASP A 277 -25.43 7.18 -21.72
CA ASP A 277 -25.93 5.81 -21.61
C ASP A 277 -25.43 4.95 -22.79
N ILE A 278 -24.90 3.75 -22.51
CA ILE A 278 -24.49 2.76 -23.53
C ILE A 278 -24.78 1.33 -23.04
N LEU A 279 -24.98 0.37 -23.95
CA LEU A 279 -24.96 -1.06 -23.63
C LEU A 279 -23.52 -1.56 -23.41
N TYR A 280 -23.36 -2.53 -22.50
CA TYR A 280 -22.07 -3.17 -22.26
C TYR A 280 -21.48 -3.89 -23.48
N SER A 281 -22.32 -4.28 -24.44
CA SER A 281 -21.95 -4.96 -25.69
C SER A 281 -21.27 -4.05 -26.70
N ASP A 282 -21.53 -2.74 -26.61
CA ASP A 282 -21.20 -1.77 -27.66
C ASP A 282 -19.95 -0.95 -27.29
N LEU A 283 -19.44 -1.15 -26.07
CA LEU A 283 -18.26 -0.52 -25.50
C LEU A 283 -16.99 -1.22 -25.99
N VAL A 284 -16.06 -0.45 -26.57
CA VAL A 284 -14.78 -0.98 -27.08
C VAL A 284 -13.66 -0.72 -26.07
N SER A 285 -13.06 -1.80 -25.55
CA SER A 285 -11.90 -1.75 -24.67
C SER A 285 -10.59 -1.85 -25.47
N HIS A 286 -9.66 -0.90 -25.26
CA HIS A 286 -8.34 -0.95 -25.90
C HIS A 286 -7.26 -1.51 -24.95
N GLU A 287 -6.33 -2.31 -25.49
CA GLU A 287 -5.10 -2.67 -24.78
C GLU A 287 -4.22 -1.41 -24.63
N GLY A 288 -3.56 -1.22 -23.49
CA GLY A 288 -2.63 -0.10 -23.26
C GLY A 288 -1.31 -0.25 -24.02
N THR A 289 -1.34 -0.33 -25.35
CA THR A 289 -0.20 -0.49 -26.25
C THR A 289 -0.30 0.47 -27.44
N GLY A 290 0.81 0.73 -28.13
CA GLY A 290 0.86 1.71 -29.23
C GLY A 290 0.33 3.09 -28.78
N GLN A 291 -0.60 3.67 -29.55
CA GLN A 291 -1.22 4.96 -29.21
C GLN A 291 -1.96 4.96 -27.85
N TRP A 292 -2.53 3.82 -27.44
CA TRP A 292 -3.27 3.66 -26.19
C TRP A 292 -2.38 3.49 -24.94
N SER A 293 -1.05 3.47 -25.12
CA SER A 293 -0.11 3.58 -24.00
C SER A 293 -0.13 4.98 -23.36
N ARG A 294 -0.58 6.00 -24.09
CA ARG A 294 -0.69 7.40 -23.64
C ARG A 294 -1.52 7.55 -22.37
N MET A 295 -1.31 8.69 -21.69
CA MET A 295 -2.07 9.13 -20.52
C MET A 295 -2.98 10.31 -20.92
N ALA A 296 -4.21 10.33 -20.44
CA ALA A 296 -5.09 11.49 -20.51
C ALA A 296 -4.60 12.61 -19.57
N PRO A 297 -4.94 13.89 -19.85
CA PRO A 297 -4.55 15.03 -19.03
C PRO A 297 -5.41 15.12 -17.75
N PHE A 298 -5.23 14.16 -16.84
CA PHE A 298 -5.94 14.11 -15.56
C PHE A 298 -5.64 15.33 -14.70
N ARG A 299 -6.66 15.88 -14.05
CA ARG A 299 -6.53 16.93 -13.02
C ARG A 299 -6.29 16.29 -11.66
N ILE A 300 -5.22 16.70 -11.00
CA ILE A 300 -4.77 16.12 -9.73
C ILE A 300 -4.78 17.25 -8.69
N LEU A 301 -5.68 17.16 -7.70
CA LEU A 301 -5.75 18.08 -6.56
C LEU A 301 -4.89 17.52 -5.43
N SER A 302 -3.83 18.26 -5.06
CA SER A 302 -3.10 18.08 -3.81
C SER A 302 -3.55 19.14 -2.82
N PHE A 303 -3.94 18.72 -1.60
CA PHE A 303 -4.41 19.64 -0.56
C PHE A 303 -3.86 19.27 0.82
N ASP A 304 -3.96 20.23 1.74
CA ASP A 304 -3.46 20.19 3.13
C ASP A 304 -4.30 21.18 3.97
N ILE A 305 -4.50 20.91 5.27
CA ILE A 305 -5.35 21.73 6.17
C ILE A 305 -4.64 22.16 7.45
N GLU A 306 -4.96 23.38 7.91
CA GLU A 306 -4.55 23.89 9.22
C GLU A 306 -5.73 24.02 10.17
N CYS A 307 -5.55 23.59 11.43
CA CYS A 307 -6.57 23.65 12.48
C CYS A 307 -6.04 24.37 13.73
N SER A 308 -6.83 25.28 14.30
CA SER A 308 -6.43 26.09 15.47
C SER A 308 -6.66 25.36 16.79
N GLY A 309 -5.84 24.34 17.07
CA GLY A 309 -5.94 23.52 18.28
C GLY A 309 -5.75 24.26 19.61
N ARG A 310 -6.48 23.83 20.65
CA ARG A 310 -6.23 24.17 22.06
C ARG A 310 -4.79 23.81 22.49
N LYS A 311 -4.13 24.70 23.24
CA LYS A 311 -2.72 24.49 23.65
C LYS A 311 -2.56 23.24 24.52
N GLY A 312 -1.66 22.34 24.12
CA GLY A 312 -1.40 21.07 24.79
C GLY A 312 -2.30 19.91 24.33
N HIS A 313 -3.16 20.14 23.34
CA HIS A 313 -4.00 19.13 22.71
C HIS A 313 -3.75 19.09 21.19
N PHE A 314 -3.91 17.92 20.58
CA PHE A 314 -4.07 17.81 19.14
C PHE A 314 -5.48 18.33 18.74
N PRO A 315 -5.71 18.80 17.50
CA PRO A 315 -7.03 19.26 17.08
C PRO A 315 -8.10 18.15 17.13
N GLU A 316 -9.28 18.46 17.67
CA GLU A 316 -10.47 17.61 17.71
C GLU A 316 -11.62 18.30 16.90
N PRO A 317 -12.26 17.65 15.91
CA PRO A 317 -13.27 18.27 15.05
C PRO A 317 -14.44 18.92 15.81
N GLU A 318 -14.82 18.36 16.96
CA GLU A 318 -15.88 18.85 17.83
C GLU A 318 -15.62 20.25 18.39
N HIS A 319 -14.36 20.67 18.44
CA HIS A 319 -13.90 21.85 19.16
C HIS A 319 -13.09 22.79 18.28
N ASP A 320 -11.97 22.33 17.72
CA ASP A 320 -10.98 23.21 17.11
C ASP A 320 -11.31 23.49 15.62
N PRO A 321 -11.30 24.76 15.18
CA PRO A 321 -11.71 25.12 13.83
C PRO A 321 -10.64 24.84 12.79
N VAL A 322 -11.08 24.49 11.58
CA VAL A 322 -10.28 24.58 10.35
C VAL A 322 -10.10 26.05 10.00
N ILE A 323 -8.85 26.48 9.84
CA ILE A 323 -8.50 27.89 9.67
C ILE A 323 -7.85 28.19 8.32
N GLN A 324 -7.21 27.22 7.68
CA GLN A 324 -6.68 27.36 6.33
C GLN A 324 -6.80 26.03 5.57
N ILE A 325 -7.02 26.10 4.25
CA ILE A 325 -6.92 24.96 3.35
C ILE A 325 -6.12 25.40 2.11
N ALA A 326 -4.96 24.79 1.91
CA ALA A 326 -4.15 25.01 0.71
C ALA A 326 -4.47 23.99 -0.39
N ASN A 327 -4.43 24.45 -1.63
CA ASN A 327 -4.84 23.68 -2.80
C ASN A 327 -3.86 23.91 -3.96
N ILE A 328 -3.32 22.82 -4.49
CA ILE A 328 -2.54 22.77 -5.72
C ILE A 328 -3.28 21.85 -6.70
N VAL A 329 -3.78 22.38 -7.82
CA VAL A 329 -4.32 21.54 -8.90
C VAL A 329 -3.33 21.50 -10.04
N SER A 330 -2.77 20.33 -10.31
CA SER A 330 -1.93 20.07 -11.48
C SER A 330 -2.71 19.38 -12.60
N GLN A 331 -2.11 19.33 -13.79
CA GLN A 331 -2.59 18.51 -14.90
C GLN A 331 -1.50 17.52 -15.28
N GLN A 332 -1.83 16.25 -15.44
CA GLN A 332 -0.87 15.20 -15.78
C GLN A 332 -0.12 15.55 -17.08
N GLY A 333 1.21 15.62 -17.00
CA GLY A 333 2.09 16.02 -18.11
C GLY A 333 2.41 17.52 -18.19
N SER A 334 1.79 18.38 -17.37
CA SER A 334 2.18 19.78 -17.22
C SER A 334 3.42 19.92 -16.32
N SER A 335 4.27 20.91 -16.59
CA SER A 335 5.37 21.32 -15.70
C SER A 335 4.93 22.30 -14.61
N GLU A 336 3.75 22.91 -14.75
CA GLU A 336 3.20 23.89 -13.80
C GLU A 336 1.76 23.55 -13.39
N PRO A 337 1.35 23.85 -12.14
CA PRO A 337 -0.02 23.64 -11.70
C PRO A 337 -0.97 24.71 -12.27
N LEU A 338 -2.19 24.29 -12.61
CA LEU A 338 -3.28 25.15 -13.08
C LEU A 338 -3.82 26.08 -11.97
N VAL A 339 -3.75 25.61 -10.71
CA VAL A 339 -4.26 26.32 -9.53
C VAL A 339 -3.23 26.25 -8.41
N ARG A 340 -2.99 27.40 -7.78
CA ARG A 340 -2.31 27.53 -6.49
C ARG A 340 -3.17 28.47 -5.63
N THR A 341 -3.76 27.96 -4.56
CA THR A 341 -4.75 28.72 -3.77
C THR A 341 -4.63 28.40 -2.29
N VAL A 342 -4.79 29.41 -1.44
CA VAL A 342 -5.06 29.20 0.00
C VAL A 342 -6.36 29.88 0.36
N LEU A 343 -7.30 29.08 0.89
CA LEU A 343 -8.54 29.55 1.50
C LEU A 343 -8.25 29.79 2.99
N THR A 344 -8.56 30.98 3.53
CA THR A 344 -8.16 31.38 4.89
C THR A 344 -9.33 31.91 5.70
N LEU A 345 -9.41 31.55 6.98
CA LEU A 345 -10.26 32.20 7.96
C LEU A 345 -9.55 33.47 8.45
N ASN A 346 -10.27 34.59 8.44
CA ASN A 346 -9.75 35.95 8.60
C ASN A 346 -8.81 36.41 7.48
N SER A 347 -8.52 37.72 7.45
CA SER A 347 -7.70 38.36 6.42
C SER A 347 -6.26 37.84 6.38
N CYS A 348 -5.78 37.47 5.19
CA CYS A 348 -4.41 37.03 4.93
C CYS A 348 -3.71 37.98 3.95
N ALA A 349 -2.43 38.28 4.16
CA ALA A 349 -1.68 39.16 3.26
C ALA A 349 -1.23 38.41 1.98
N PRO A 350 -1.14 39.08 0.80
CA PRO A 350 -0.94 38.40 -0.49
C PRO A 350 0.34 37.56 -0.60
N ILE A 351 0.22 36.43 -1.31
CA ILE A 351 1.33 35.52 -1.63
C ILE A 351 1.62 35.59 -3.13
N VAL A 352 2.89 35.75 -3.50
CA VAL A 352 3.27 35.88 -4.92
C VAL A 352 3.06 34.55 -5.64
N GLY A 353 2.28 34.56 -6.72
CA GLY A 353 1.98 33.35 -7.51
C GLY A 353 0.99 32.37 -6.85
N CYS A 354 0.16 32.85 -5.91
CA CYS A 354 -0.91 32.08 -5.29
C CYS A 354 -2.16 32.96 -5.12
N ASP A 355 -3.32 32.45 -5.50
CA ASP A 355 -4.62 33.11 -5.29
C ASP A 355 -5.00 32.95 -3.80
N VAL A 356 -4.99 34.04 -3.02
CA VAL A 356 -5.34 34.03 -1.58
C VAL A 356 -6.75 34.54 -1.39
N VAL A 357 -7.63 33.74 -0.79
CA VAL A 357 -9.05 34.09 -0.57
C VAL A 357 -9.36 33.98 0.93
N SER A 358 -9.88 35.06 1.51
CA SER A 358 -10.17 35.15 2.95
C SER A 358 -11.67 35.21 3.22
N PHE A 359 -12.10 34.52 4.29
CA PHE A 359 -13.49 34.40 4.72
C PHE A 359 -13.65 34.86 6.17
N GLU A 360 -14.86 35.31 6.53
CA GLU A 360 -15.19 35.77 7.88
C GLU A 360 -15.59 34.60 8.79
N THR A 361 -16.14 33.52 8.22
CA THR A 361 -16.58 32.34 8.97
C THR A 361 -16.00 31.04 8.42
N GLU A 362 -15.88 30.04 9.30
CA GLU A 362 -15.42 28.70 8.95
C GLU A 362 -16.40 28.00 7.98
N GLN A 363 -17.70 28.27 8.15
CA GLN A 363 -18.76 27.79 7.25
C GLN A 363 -18.55 28.27 5.81
N GLN A 364 -18.22 29.56 5.62
CA GLN A 364 -17.90 30.11 4.30
C GLN A 364 -16.65 29.43 3.70
N LEU A 365 -15.60 29.21 4.49
CA LEU A 365 -14.35 28.56 4.06
C LEU A 365 -14.57 27.11 3.62
N LEU A 366 -15.32 26.32 4.39
CA LEU A 366 -15.60 24.92 4.07
C LEU A 366 -16.48 24.79 2.83
N LEU A 367 -17.53 25.62 2.70
CA LEU A 367 -18.35 25.65 1.50
C LEU A 367 -17.57 26.14 0.28
N ALA A 368 -16.68 27.13 0.43
CA ALA A 368 -15.78 27.59 -0.63
C ALA A 368 -14.83 26.48 -1.13
N TRP A 369 -14.34 25.61 -0.25
CA TRP A 369 -13.51 24.46 -0.64
C TRP A 369 -14.33 23.40 -1.41
N LYS A 370 -15.56 23.11 -0.96
CA LYS A 370 -16.50 22.25 -1.67
C LYS A 370 -16.81 22.78 -3.08
N GLU A 371 -17.00 24.10 -3.24
CA GLU A 371 -17.15 24.73 -4.56
C GLU A 371 -15.86 24.68 -5.40
N LEU A 372 -14.67 24.81 -4.79
CA LEU A 372 -13.38 24.66 -5.47
C LEU A 372 -13.24 23.26 -6.07
N ILE A 373 -13.58 22.20 -5.33
CA ILE A 373 -13.59 20.81 -5.85
C ILE A 373 -14.60 20.67 -7.00
N GLN A 374 -15.80 21.20 -6.85
CA GLN A 374 -16.84 21.09 -7.89
C GLN A 374 -16.51 21.90 -9.17
N ALA A 375 -15.81 23.02 -9.06
CA ALA A 375 -15.35 23.80 -10.22
C ALA A 375 -14.09 23.22 -10.88
N THR A 376 -13.07 22.86 -10.10
CA THR A 376 -11.82 22.27 -10.62
C THR A 376 -12.00 20.86 -11.17
N ASP A 377 -13.00 20.13 -10.66
CA ASP A 377 -13.35 18.75 -11.00
C ASP A 377 -12.13 17.80 -11.05
N PRO A 378 -11.42 17.59 -9.93
CA PRO A 378 -10.23 16.74 -9.91
C PRO A 378 -10.59 15.26 -10.15
N ASP A 379 -9.76 14.59 -10.94
CA ASP A 379 -9.81 13.15 -11.21
C ASP A 379 -9.15 12.34 -10.10
N MET A 380 -8.06 12.88 -9.57
CA MET A 380 -7.33 12.33 -8.44
C MET A 380 -7.26 13.36 -7.31
N ILE A 381 -7.49 12.91 -6.08
CA ILE A 381 -7.30 13.70 -4.86
C ILE A 381 -6.14 13.09 -4.08
N ILE A 382 -5.13 13.91 -3.82
CA ILE A 382 -3.87 13.52 -3.19
C ILE A 382 -3.55 14.47 -2.03
N GLY A 383 -2.54 14.09 -1.26
CA GLY A 383 -2.04 14.80 -0.10
C GLY A 383 -1.21 13.84 0.74
N TYR A 384 -1.01 14.12 2.02
CA TYR A 384 -0.18 13.31 2.89
C TYR A 384 -0.85 13.03 4.23
N ASN A 385 -1.38 11.81 4.43
CA ASN A 385 -2.24 11.41 5.55
C ASN A 385 -3.73 11.80 5.42
N ILE A 386 -4.15 12.30 4.24
CA ILE A 386 -5.53 12.72 3.93
C ILE A 386 -6.61 11.66 4.20
N GLN A 387 -6.27 10.36 4.17
CA GLN A 387 -7.22 9.28 4.47
C GLN A 387 -7.41 9.00 5.96
N LYS A 388 -6.53 9.51 6.82
CA LYS A 388 -6.61 9.36 8.28
C LYS A 388 -6.97 10.65 9.01
N PHE A 389 -6.52 11.79 8.49
CA PHE A 389 -6.70 13.09 9.11
C PHE A 389 -7.59 14.00 8.27
N ASP A 390 -7.09 14.52 7.15
CA ASP A 390 -7.66 15.71 6.51
C ASP A 390 -9.11 15.51 6.02
N LEU A 391 -9.40 14.43 5.27
CA LEU A 391 -10.77 14.16 4.82
C LEU A 391 -11.71 13.86 6.01
N PRO A 392 -11.40 12.91 6.93
CA PRO A 392 -12.21 12.71 8.14
C PRO A 392 -12.48 13.99 8.94
N TYR A 393 -11.44 14.80 9.20
CA TYR A 393 -11.53 16.03 10.00
C TYR A 393 -12.46 17.05 9.34
N LEU A 394 -12.31 17.28 8.03
CA LEU A 394 -13.18 18.17 7.27
C LEU A 394 -14.65 17.71 7.28
N ILE A 395 -14.90 16.40 7.21
CA ILE A 395 -16.24 15.81 7.25
C ILE A 395 -16.86 15.99 8.64
N GLU A 396 -16.18 15.52 9.68
CA GLU A 396 -16.63 15.55 11.08
C GLU A 396 -16.83 17.00 11.57
N ARG A 397 -15.97 17.93 11.11
CA ARG A 397 -16.12 19.36 11.38
C ARG A 397 -17.32 19.97 10.64
N ALA A 398 -17.54 19.61 9.38
CA ALA A 398 -18.69 20.09 8.61
C ALA A 398 -20.02 19.58 9.18
N GLU A 399 -20.07 18.32 9.65
CA GLU A 399 -21.20 17.76 10.40
C GLU A 399 -21.43 18.52 11.71
N LYS A 400 -20.36 18.78 12.49
CA LYS A 400 -20.42 19.57 13.73
C LYS A 400 -20.97 20.99 13.51
N LEU A 401 -20.68 21.59 12.36
CA LEU A 401 -21.17 22.91 11.95
C LEU A 401 -22.53 22.87 11.21
N ASN A 402 -23.17 21.71 11.11
CA ASN A 402 -24.46 21.46 10.44
C ASN A 402 -24.47 21.80 8.93
N LEU A 403 -23.32 21.70 8.25
CA LEU A 403 -23.16 22.01 6.82
C LEU A 403 -23.70 20.88 5.92
N LYS A 404 -25.03 20.74 5.88
CA LYS A 404 -25.75 19.68 5.15
C LYS A 404 -25.34 19.49 3.68
N THR A 405 -24.82 20.54 3.03
CA THR A 405 -24.40 20.55 1.61
C THR A 405 -22.90 20.28 1.39
N PHE A 406 -22.09 20.23 2.46
CA PHE A 406 -20.66 19.88 2.37
C PHE A 406 -20.38 18.42 1.94
N PRO A 407 -21.08 17.36 2.41
CA PRO A 407 -20.71 15.97 2.10
C PRO A 407 -20.90 15.52 0.63
N PHE A 408 -21.32 16.41 -0.27
CA PHE A 408 -21.51 16.14 -1.70
C PHE A 408 -20.23 16.47 -2.52
N LEU A 409 -19.12 15.81 -2.17
CA LEU A 409 -17.78 16.05 -2.74
C LEU A 409 -17.43 15.16 -3.95
N GLY A 410 -18.21 14.11 -4.21
CA GLY A 410 -18.01 13.19 -5.34
C GLY A 410 -18.29 13.83 -6.71
N ARG A 411 -18.37 12.99 -7.75
CA ARG A 411 -18.91 13.39 -9.06
C ARG A 411 -20.41 13.14 -9.19
N ILE A 412 -21.05 12.42 -8.27
CA ILE A 412 -22.49 12.13 -8.31
C ILE A 412 -23.23 13.14 -7.42
N LEU A 413 -24.11 13.93 -8.03
CA LEU A 413 -24.65 15.17 -7.46
C LEU A 413 -25.41 14.95 -6.14
N ASN A 414 -26.21 13.89 -6.09
CA ASN A 414 -27.12 13.60 -4.97
C ASN A 414 -26.62 12.45 -4.08
N THR A 415 -25.32 12.11 -4.12
CA THR A 415 -24.71 11.11 -3.24
C THR A 415 -23.83 11.79 -2.19
N GLN A 416 -24.23 11.67 -0.93
CA GLN A 416 -23.35 11.98 0.20
C GLN A 416 -22.20 10.97 0.24
N LEU A 417 -21.01 11.48 0.56
CA LEU A 417 -19.84 10.65 0.88
C LEU A 417 -20.15 9.64 2.00
N LYS A 418 -19.38 8.56 2.03
CA LYS A 418 -19.51 7.50 3.04
C LYS A 418 -18.16 7.26 3.68
N MET A 419 -18.08 7.43 4.99
CA MET A 419 -16.89 7.11 5.78
C MET A 419 -17.06 5.74 6.44
N ARG A 420 -15.98 4.96 6.50
CA ARG A 420 -15.96 3.63 7.13
C ARG A 420 -14.59 3.32 7.74
N ASP A 421 -14.56 2.74 8.93
CA ASP A 421 -13.31 2.17 9.47
C ASP A 421 -12.91 0.88 8.75
N THR A 422 -11.62 0.81 8.40
CA THR A 422 -11.02 -0.34 7.71
C THR A 422 -9.72 -0.79 8.38
N ARG A 423 -9.49 -2.11 8.33
CA ARG A 423 -8.29 -2.75 8.86
C ARG A 423 -7.64 -3.58 7.77
N PHE A 424 -6.39 -3.27 7.45
CA PHE A 424 -5.58 -4.02 6.50
C PHE A 424 -4.50 -4.80 7.24
N GLN A 425 -4.34 -6.08 6.94
CA GLN A 425 -3.33 -6.94 7.57
C GLN A 425 -2.62 -7.82 6.54
N SER A 426 -1.29 -7.87 6.60
CA SER A 426 -0.47 -8.82 5.82
C SER A 426 0.92 -9.00 6.44
N ARG A 427 1.59 -10.14 6.17
CA ARG A 427 2.98 -10.36 6.58
C ARG A 427 3.98 -9.35 5.97
N GLN A 428 3.68 -8.79 4.79
CA GLN A 428 4.58 -7.88 4.06
C GLN A 428 4.43 -6.41 4.45
N TYR A 429 3.19 -5.93 4.64
CA TYR A 429 2.89 -4.52 4.93
C TYR A 429 2.52 -4.26 6.41
N GLY A 430 2.43 -5.30 7.24
CA GLY A 430 2.00 -5.21 8.63
C GLY A 430 0.48 -5.14 8.80
N THR A 431 0.05 -4.74 10.00
CA THR A 431 -1.33 -4.37 10.34
C THR A 431 -1.45 -2.84 10.33
N ARG A 432 -2.52 -2.30 9.76
CA ARG A 432 -2.85 -0.87 9.77
C ARG A 432 -4.36 -0.68 9.87
N GLU A 433 -4.79 0.26 10.70
CA GLU A 433 -6.14 0.84 10.65
C GLU A 433 -6.13 2.15 9.83
N SER A 434 -7.24 2.42 9.12
CA SER A 434 -7.47 3.60 8.28
C SER A 434 -8.96 3.83 8.05
N LYS A 435 -9.38 5.07 7.81
CA LYS A 435 -10.73 5.37 7.30
C LYS A 435 -10.74 5.22 5.77
N GLU A 436 -11.83 4.66 5.25
CA GLU A 436 -12.18 4.57 3.82
C GLU A 436 -13.29 5.60 3.58
N VAL A 437 -12.96 6.70 2.90
CA VAL A 437 -13.94 7.70 2.43
C VAL A 437 -14.33 7.35 1.00
N THR A 438 -15.62 7.26 0.69
CA THR A 438 -16.11 7.04 -0.68
C THR A 438 -16.37 8.38 -1.37
N LEU A 439 -15.73 8.61 -2.51
CA LEU A 439 -15.89 9.80 -3.35
C LEU A 439 -16.14 9.37 -4.81
N ASP A 440 -17.39 8.98 -5.12
CA ASP A 440 -17.82 8.44 -6.43
C ASP A 440 -17.15 9.16 -7.61
N GLY A 441 -16.34 8.45 -8.41
CA GLY A 441 -15.69 8.96 -9.61
C GLY A 441 -14.43 9.83 -9.41
N ARG A 442 -13.89 9.91 -8.18
CA ARG A 442 -12.60 10.57 -7.87
C ARG A 442 -11.65 9.60 -7.16
N VAL A 443 -10.48 9.34 -7.74
CA VAL A 443 -9.50 8.41 -7.16
C VAL A 443 -8.70 9.09 -6.05
N GLN A 444 -8.83 8.61 -4.81
CA GLN A 444 -7.94 9.02 -3.73
C GLN A 444 -6.57 8.32 -3.83
N PHE A 445 -5.49 9.10 -3.70
CA PHE A 445 -4.12 8.61 -3.73
C PHE A 445 -3.28 9.31 -2.65
N ASP A 446 -3.37 8.80 -1.42
CA ASP A 446 -2.60 9.31 -0.28
C ASP A 446 -1.12 8.93 -0.40
N LEU A 447 -0.23 9.93 -0.47
CA LEU A 447 1.21 9.72 -0.64
C LEU A 447 1.82 9.02 0.59
N LEU A 448 1.26 9.17 1.78
CA LEU A 448 1.73 8.42 2.96
C LEU A 448 1.51 6.93 2.74
N VAL A 449 0.32 6.53 2.26
CA VAL A 449 -0.04 5.12 2.03
C VAL A 449 0.78 4.51 0.89
N ALA A 450 0.96 5.25 -0.21
CA ALA A 450 1.81 4.82 -1.33
C ALA A 450 3.27 4.62 -0.91
N ILE A 451 3.87 5.63 -0.25
CA ILE A 451 5.28 5.57 0.19
C ILE A 451 5.49 4.51 1.29
N GLN A 452 4.49 4.27 2.14
CA GLN A 452 4.49 3.17 3.11
C GLN A 452 4.30 1.75 2.50
N ARG A 453 3.86 1.64 1.24
CA ARG A 453 3.80 0.39 0.47
C ARG A 453 5.09 0.15 -0.29
N ASP A 454 5.60 1.16 -0.98
CA ASP A 454 6.67 1.00 -1.96
C ASP A 454 8.09 1.23 -1.39
N HIS A 455 8.24 2.07 -0.36
CA HIS A 455 9.53 2.45 0.21
C HIS A 455 9.72 2.00 1.67
N LYS A 456 10.94 1.58 2.02
CA LYS A 456 11.31 1.11 3.37
C LYS A 456 12.15 2.16 4.10
N LEU A 457 11.51 3.22 4.59
CA LEU A 457 12.15 4.37 5.24
C LEU A 457 12.19 4.27 6.78
N SER A 458 13.13 4.93 7.44
CA SER A 458 13.24 4.96 8.91
C SER A 458 12.14 5.78 9.57
N SER A 459 11.74 6.87 8.92
CA SER A 459 10.62 7.77 9.25
C SER A 459 9.72 7.94 8.03
N TYR A 460 8.43 8.20 8.26
CA TYR A 460 7.43 8.50 7.24
C TYR A 460 6.68 9.81 7.54
N SER A 461 7.35 10.81 8.14
CA SER A 461 6.81 12.18 8.15
C SER A 461 7.11 12.88 6.83
N LEU A 462 6.22 13.78 6.38
CA LEU A 462 6.39 14.53 5.12
C LEU A 462 7.75 15.24 5.03
N ASN A 463 8.25 15.78 6.15
CA ASN A 463 9.59 16.37 6.23
C ASN A 463 10.71 15.35 5.94
N SER A 464 10.64 14.16 6.56
CA SER A 464 11.65 13.10 6.38
C SER A 464 11.66 12.56 4.95
N VAL A 465 10.48 12.47 4.34
CA VAL A 465 10.27 11.94 2.98
C VAL A 465 10.71 12.96 1.93
N SER A 466 10.35 14.23 2.11
CA SER A 466 10.80 15.34 1.24
C SER A 466 12.32 15.50 1.30
N ALA A 467 12.92 15.43 2.49
CA ALA A 467 14.37 15.51 2.63
C ALA A 467 15.08 14.32 1.96
N HIS A 468 14.45 13.15 1.89
CA HIS A 468 15.02 11.96 1.27
C HIS A 468 14.92 11.92 -0.27
N PHE A 469 13.81 12.41 -0.85
CA PHE A 469 13.55 12.30 -2.30
C PHE A 469 13.68 13.62 -3.08
N LEU A 470 13.46 14.76 -2.43
CA LEU A 470 13.54 16.10 -3.02
C LEU A 470 14.78 16.89 -2.56
N ASN A 471 15.46 16.44 -1.49
CA ASN A 471 16.47 17.20 -0.73
C ASN A 471 15.93 18.50 -0.11
N GLU A 472 14.63 18.54 0.21
CA GLU A 472 13.95 19.71 0.76
C GLU A 472 13.25 19.41 2.09
N GLN A 473 13.21 20.40 2.97
CA GLN A 473 12.55 20.31 4.28
C GLN A 473 11.28 21.18 4.31
N LYS A 474 10.33 20.84 5.19
CA LYS A 474 9.17 21.71 5.53
C LYS A 474 9.67 23.06 6.05
N GLU A 475 8.80 24.08 6.10
CA GLU A 475 9.07 25.22 6.99
C GLU A 475 8.81 24.80 8.45
N ASP A 476 9.53 25.41 9.40
CA ASP A 476 9.39 25.08 10.81
C ASP A 476 8.27 25.92 11.45
N VAL A 477 7.12 25.27 11.60
CA VAL A 477 5.94 25.76 12.33
C VAL A 477 5.48 24.64 13.25
N HIS A 478 5.78 24.77 14.55
CA HIS A 478 5.33 23.81 15.54
C HIS A 478 3.83 23.99 15.83
N HIS A 479 3.09 22.90 16.04
CA HIS A 479 1.63 22.95 16.18
C HIS A 479 1.16 23.91 17.30
N SER A 480 1.93 24.00 18.40
CA SER A 480 1.60 24.86 19.55
C SER A 480 1.62 26.37 19.26
N ILE A 481 2.18 26.82 18.13
CA ILE A 481 2.17 28.23 17.71
C ILE A 481 1.17 28.53 16.59
N ILE A 482 0.47 27.53 16.03
CA ILE A 482 -0.52 27.75 14.95
C ILE A 482 -1.63 28.70 15.43
N ALA A 483 -2.19 28.44 16.63
CA ALA A 483 -3.20 29.30 17.22
C ALA A 483 -2.69 30.73 17.50
N ASP A 484 -1.43 30.89 17.91
CA ASP A 484 -0.83 32.21 18.15
C ASP A 484 -0.59 32.97 16.83
N LEU A 485 -0.21 32.28 15.75
CA LEU A 485 -0.08 32.86 14.41
C LEU A 485 -1.44 33.24 13.81
N GLN A 486 -2.47 32.42 14.01
CA GLN A 486 -3.82 32.68 13.48
C GLN A 486 -4.48 33.89 14.16
N ASN A 487 -4.33 34.01 15.47
CA ASN A 487 -4.89 35.13 16.26
C ASN A 487 -4.05 36.43 16.18
N GLY A 488 -2.96 36.44 15.41
CA GLY A 488 -2.19 37.63 15.09
C GLY A 488 -2.80 38.46 13.95
N ASP A 489 -1.93 38.94 13.05
CA ASP A 489 -2.29 39.82 11.94
C ASP A 489 -2.33 39.08 10.59
N ALA A 490 -2.52 39.85 9.50
CA ALA A 490 -2.54 39.30 8.15
C ALA A 490 -1.17 38.75 7.68
N GLN A 491 -0.05 39.17 8.29
CA GLN A 491 1.29 38.68 7.99
C GLN A 491 1.61 37.39 8.76
N THR A 492 1.17 37.25 10.01
CA THR A 492 1.31 35.98 10.75
C THR A 492 0.44 34.89 10.12
N ARG A 493 -0.79 35.23 9.68
CA ARG A 493 -1.63 34.33 8.87
C ARG A 493 -1.04 34.03 7.49
N ARG A 494 -0.35 34.98 6.86
CA ARG A 494 0.41 34.75 5.61
C ARG A 494 1.59 33.79 5.80
N ARG A 495 2.30 33.83 6.93
CA ARG A 495 3.34 32.83 7.25
C ARG A 495 2.73 31.42 7.31
N LEU A 496 1.62 31.26 8.02
CA LEU A 496 0.91 29.99 8.10
C LEU A 496 0.43 29.52 6.70
N ALA A 497 -0.07 30.44 5.88
CA ALA A 497 -0.52 30.13 4.52
C ALA A 497 0.62 29.73 3.57
N VAL A 498 1.84 30.24 3.77
CA VAL A 498 3.03 29.76 3.03
C VAL A 498 3.45 28.35 3.48
N TYR A 499 3.35 28.05 4.79
CA TYR A 499 3.62 26.71 5.34
C TYR A 499 2.61 25.67 4.78
N CYS A 500 1.30 25.91 4.93
CA CYS A 500 0.26 25.02 4.40
C CYS A 500 0.32 24.89 2.85
N LEU A 501 0.61 25.98 2.11
CA LEU A 501 0.80 25.91 0.65
C LEU A 501 2.01 25.05 0.24
N LYS A 502 3.09 25.08 1.03
CA LYS A 502 4.26 24.23 0.82
C LYS A 502 3.91 22.76 1.10
N ASP A 503 3.09 22.51 2.11
CA ASP A 503 2.68 21.16 2.50
C ASP A 503 1.65 20.54 1.56
N ALA A 504 0.76 21.34 0.97
CA ALA A 504 -0.04 20.93 -0.19
C ALA A 504 0.82 20.68 -1.45
N TYR A 505 1.99 21.31 -1.60
CA TYR A 505 2.82 21.21 -2.81
C TYR A 505 3.87 20.08 -2.77
N LEU A 506 4.41 19.72 -1.59
CA LEU A 506 5.38 18.63 -1.45
C LEU A 506 4.83 17.25 -1.92
N PRO A 507 3.57 16.84 -1.64
CA PRO A 507 3.00 15.59 -2.12
C PRO A 507 2.87 15.52 -3.66
N GLN A 508 2.47 16.63 -4.30
CA GLN A 508 2.46 16.77 -5.76
C GLN A 508 3.87 16.54 -6.35
N ARG A 509 4.90 17.16 -5.76
CA ARG A 509 6.29 16.98 -6.22
C ARG A 509 6.85 15.60 -5.91
N LEU A 510 6.40 14.93 -4.85
CA LEU A 510 6.74 13.53 -4.57
C LEU A 510 6.09 12.57 -5.58
N LEU A 511 4.82 12.80 -5.94
CA LEU A 511 4.08 12.05 -6.97
C LEU A 511 4.80 12.12 -8.33
N GLU A 512 5.21 13.33 -8.72
CA GLU A 512 6.02 13.59 -9.92
C GLU A 512 7.40 12.93 -9.83
N LYS A 513 8.19 13.23 -8.78
CA LYS A 513 9.57 12.75 -8.63
C LYS A 513 9.69 11.21 -8.63
N LEU A 514 8.65 10.52 -8.18
CA LEU A 514 8.57 9.06 -8.08
C LEU A 514 7.71 8.44 -9.20
N MET A 515 7.31 9.22 -10.21
CA MET A 515 6.50 8.84 -11.39
C MET A 515 5.24 8.01 -11.03
N MET A 516 4.61 8.31 -9.90
CA MET A 516 3.66 7.40 -9.25
C MET A 516 2.40 7.11 -10.08
N VAL A 517 1.84 8.12 -10.75
CA VAL A 517 0.66 7.93 -11.61
C VAL A 517 0.95 6.93 -12.73
N TYR A 518 2.08 7.07 -13.42
CA TYR A 518 2.51 6.14 -14.47
C TYR A 518 2.71 4.71 -13.92
N ASN A 519 3.42 4.58 -12.79
CA ASN A 519 3.69 3.30 -12.14
C ASN A 519 2.40 2.57 -11.72
N TYR A 520 1.42 3.29 -11.17
CA TYR A 520 0.16 2.71 -10.71
C TYR A 520 -0.84 2.46 -11.86
N VAL A 521 -0.89 3.32 -12.88
CA VAL A 521 -1.69 3.06 -14.09
C VAL A 521 -1.18 1.83 -14.84
N GLU A 522 0.13 1.70 -15.07
CA GLU A 522 0.67 0.49 -15.72
C GLU A 522 0.47 -0.77 -14.86
N MET A 523 0.55 -0.67 -13.52
CA MET A 523 0.18 -1.76 -12.61
C MET A 523 -1.29 -2.18 -12.77
N ALA A 524 -2.21 -1.22 -12.90
CA ALA A 524 -3.64 -1.49 -13.10
C ALA A 524 -3.95 -2.08 -14.49
N ARG A 525 -3.29 -1.59 -15.54
CA ARG A 525 -3.35 -2.11 -16.91
C ARG A 525 -2.84 -3.55 -16.97
N VAL A 526 -1.65 -3.82 -16.42
CA VAL A 526 -1.00 -5.14 -16.42
C VAL A 526 -1.78 -6.17 -15.61
N THR A 527 -2.36 -5.78 -14.47
CA THR A 527 -3.02 -6.74 -13.56
C THR A 527 -4.53 -6.82 -13.71
N GLY A 528 -5.15 -5.95 -14.52
CA GLY A 528 -6.57 -6.01 -14.83
C GLY A 528 -7.50 -5.72 -13.65
N VAL A 529 -7.09 -4.85 -12.71
CA VAL A 529 -7.89 -4.40 -11.55
C VAL A 529 -8.03 -2.86 -11.54
N PRO A 530 -9.05 -2.28 -10.89
CA PRO A 530 -9.16 -0.83 -10.69
C PRO A 530 -7.95 -0.22 -9.97
N ILE A 531 -7.63 1.05 -10.25
CA ILE A 531 -6.47 1.74 -9.65
C ILE A 531 -6.62 1.86 -8.13
N SER A 532 -7.83 2.12 -7.64
CA SER A 532 -8.17 2.15 -6.21
C SER A 532 -7.79 0.86 -5.46
N PHE A 533 -7.85 -0.31 -6.10
CA PHE A 533 -7.47 -1.58 -5.49
C PHE A 533 -5.96 -1.68 -5.22
N LEU A 534 -5.12 -0.88 -5.88
CA LEU A 534 -3.67 -0.89 -5.67
C LEU A 534 -3.26 -0.29 -4.32
N LEU A 535 -4.06 0.63 -3.77
CA LEU A 535 -3.91 1.18 -2.42
C LEU A 535 -4.86 0.55 -1.38
N ALA A 536 -6.05 0.08 -1.78
CA ALA A 536 -7.01 -0.54 -0.86
C ALA A 536 -6.81 -2.05 -0.62
N ARG A 537 -6.19 -2.80 -1.56
CA ARG A 537 -6.07 -4.27 -1.50
C ARG A 537 -4.60 -4.75 -1.51
N GLY A 538 -4.41 -6.06 -1.38
CA GLY A 538 -3.10 -6.74 -1.45
C GLY A 538 -2.78 -7.28 -2.85
N GLN A 539 -1.70 -8.06 -2.99
CA GLN A 539 -1.31 -8.63 -4.29
C GLN A 539 -2.27 -9.73 -4.78
N SER A 540 -2.96 -10.44 -3.89
CA SER A 540 -3.76 -11.63 -4.24
C SER A 540 -4.90 -11.35 -5.23
N ILE A 541 -5.56 -10.18 -5.15
CA ILE A 541 -6.63 -9.81 -6.10
C ILE A 541 -6.10 -9.58 -7.52
N LYS A 542 -4.85 -9.14 -7.64
CA LYS A 542 -4.17 -8.91 -8.92
C LYS A 542 -3.91 -10.23 -9.64
N VAL A 543 -3.39 -11.22 -8.91
CA VAL A 543 -3.14 -12.57 -9.44
C VAL A 543 -4.47 -13.27 -9.76
N LEU A 544 -5.49 -13.13 -8.91
CA LEU A 544 -6.82 -13.68 -9.17
C LEU A 544 -7.48 -13.11 -10.43
N SER A 545 -7.35 -11.80 -10.73
CA SER A 545 -7.87 -11.22 -11.99
C SER A 545 -7.16 -11.81 -13.22
N GLN A 546 -5.83 -11.97 -13.17
CA GLN A 546 -5.05 -12.63 -14.25
C GLN A 546 -5.47 -14.11 -14.44
N ILE A 547 -5.67 -14.84 -13.35
CA ILE A 547 -6.16 -16.23 -13.37
C ILE A 547 -7.56 -16.31 -13.98
N LEU A 548 -8.51 -15.48 -13.56
CA LEU A 548 -9.88 -15.45 -14.12
C LEU A 548 -9.87 -15.13 -15.62
N ARG A 549 -9.06 -14.14 -16.06
CA ARG A 549 -8.92 -13.77 -17.48
C ARG A 549 -8.35 -14.93 -18.31
N LYS A 550 -7.31 -15.62 -17.82
CA LYS A 550 -6.73 -16.79 -18.52
C LYS A 550 -7.64 -18.01 -18.48
N ALA A 551 -8.34 -18.24 -17.37
CA ALA A 551 -9.29 -19.35 -17.22
C ALA A 551 -10.44 -19.22 -18.22
N ARG A 552 -11.05 -18.02 -18.34
CA ARG A 552 -12.06 -17.70 -19.37
C ARG A 552 -11.55 -17.97 -20.78
N GLN A 553 -10.35 -17.51 -21.13
CA GLN A 553 -9.70 -17.78 -22.43
C GLN A 553 -9.49 -19.28 -22.73
N ARG A 554 -9.47 -20.14 -21.69
CA ARG A 554 -9.24 -21.59 -21.80
C ARG A 554 -10.48 -22.43 -21.55
N GLY A 555 -11.65 -21.84 -21.31
CA GLY A 555 -12.87 -22.56 -20.95
C GLY A 555 -12.80 -23.27 -19.58
N LEU A 556 -11.93 -22.77 -18.69
CA LEU A 556 -11.79 -23.21 -17.30
C LEU A 556 -12.60 -22.30 -16.37
N LEU A 557 -13.17 -22.88 -15.32
CA LEU A 557 -13.93 -22.16 -14.29
C LEU A 557 -13.18 -22.19 -12.95
N VAL A 558 -13.03 -21.02 -12.31
CA VAL A 558 -12.33 -20.91 -11.02
C VAL A 558 -13.27 -21.27 -9.85
N PRO A 559 -12.96 -22.28 -9.02
CA PRO A 559 -13.82 -22.65 -7.88
C PRO A 559 -13.79 -21.60 -6.76
N ASN A 560 -14.92 -21.38 -6.09
CA ASN A 560 -15.01 -20.62 -4.85
C ASN A 560 -14.62 -21.54 -3.66
N MET A 561 -13.34 -21.58 -3.32
CA MET A 561 -12.89 -22.36 -2.16
C MET A 561 -13.21 -21.61 -0.86
N LYS A 562 -13.82 -22.30 0.11
CA LYS A 562 -14.02 -21.76 1.46
C LYS A 562 -12.63 -21.57 2.11
N VAL A 563 -12.34 -20.36 2.59
CA VAL A 563 -11.09 -20.07 3.32
C VAL A 563 -11.08 -20.93 4.57
N GLN A 564 -10.09 -21.83 4.69
CA GLN A 564 -9.97 -22.70 5.85
C GLN A 564 -9.69 -21.87 7.10
N GLY A 565 -10.29 -22.27 8.23
CA GLY A 565 -10.21 -21.54 9.50
C GLY A 565 -8.78 -21.44 10.06
N VAL A 566 -8.60 -20.66 11.13
CA VAL A 566 -7.29 -20.29 11.68
C VAL A 566 -6.35 -21.48 11.93
N GLY A 567 -6.87 -22.65 12.32
CA GLY A 567 -6.06 -23.86 12.50
C GLY A 567 -5.35 -24.41 11.24
N ALA A 568 -5.77 -24.00 10.03
CA ALA A 568 -5.06 -24.31 8.78
C ALA A 568 -3.98 -23.27 8.41
N ALA A 569 -3.93 -22.12 9.10
CA ALA A 569 -2.97 -21.05 8.83
C ALA A 569 -1.52 -21.42 9.26
N ASP A 570 -1.37 -22.40 10.15
CA ASP A 570 -0.09 -22.90 10.65
C ASP A 570 0.53 -24.01 9.77
N ALA A 571 -0.18 -24.44 8.71
CA ALA A 571 0.35 -25.35 7.69
C ALA A 571 1.45 -24.65 6.87
N THR A 572 2.68 -24.72 7.38
CA THR A 572 3.88 -24.21 6.71
C THR A 572 4.56 -25.31 5.90
N TYR A 573 5.17 -24.92 4.77
CA TYR A 573 5.90 -25.82 3.87
C TYR A 573 7.39 -25.44 3.84
N GLU A 574 8.25 -26.38 3.43
CA GLU A 574 9.69 -26.16 3.39
C GLU A 574 10.07 -25.08 2.35
N GLY A 575 10.81 -24.07 2.80
CA GLY A 575 11.18 -22.90 1.99
C GLY A 575 12.39 -23.11 1.07
N ALA A 576 13.04 -22.00 0.73
CA ALA A 576 14.30 -22.00 0.00
C ALA A 576 15.47 -22.50 0.86
N THR A 577 16.42 -23.20 0.24
CA THR A 577 17.74 -23.45 0.85
C THR A 577 18.57 -22.17 0.87
N VAL A 578 19.33 -22.02 1.95
CA VAL A 578 20.44 -21.07 2.05
C VAL A 578 21.66 -21.89 2.46
N LEU A 579 22.67 -21.96 1.61
CA LEU A 579 23.88 -22.73 1.86
C LEU A 579 24.59 -22.22 3.12
N GLU A 580 25.39 -23.07 3.77
CA GLU A 580 26.22 -22.61 4.88
C GLU A 580 27.31 -21.66 4.37
N PRO A 581 27.42 -20.44 4.91
CA PRO A 581 28.42 -19.47 4.47
C PRO A 581 29.80 -19.88 4.98
N LYS A 582 30.79 -19.93 4.09
CA LYS A 582 32.20 -19.95 4.48
C LYS A 582 32.56 -18.55 4.97
N GLN A 583 32.37 -18.31 6.27
CA GLN A 583 32.53 -16.98 6.88
C GLN A 583 33.99 -16.52 6.81
N GLY A 584 34.22 -15.28 6.40
CA GLY A 584 35.57 -14.76 6.21
C GLY A 584 35.64 -13.44 5.43
N PHE A 585 36.85 -12.89 5.38
CA PHE A 585 37.22 -11.79 4.50
C PHE A 585 37.97 -12.34 3.28
N TYR A 586 37.41 -12.11 2.10
CA TYR A 586 37.89 -12.61 0.82
C TYR A 586 38.59 -11.50 0.04
N GLU A 587 39.91 -11.65 -0.07
CA GLU A 587 40.77 -10.74 -0.83
C GLU A 587 40.99 -11.19 -2.29
N ARG A 588 40.28 -12.23 -2.74
CA ARG A 588 40.19 -12.62 -4.15
C ARG A 588 38.79 -12.36 -4.72
N PRO A 589 38.67 -12.07 -6.03
CA PRO A 589 37.38 -11.99 -6.74
C PRO A 589 36.43 -13.17 -6.47
N VAL A 590 35.18 -12.85 -6.14
CA VAL A 590 34.07 -13.81 -5.99
C VAL A 590 32.98 -13.46 -7.01
N ALA A 591 32.77 -14.31 -8.01
CA ALA A 591 31.71 -14.14 -9.00
C ALA A 591 30.35 -14.52 -8.40
N THR A 592 29.28 -13.79 -8.73
CA THR A 592 27.90 -14.18 -8.39
C THR A 592 27.15 -14.59 -9.64
N LEU A 593 26.54 -15.77 -9.61
CA LEU A 593 25.69 -16.32 -10.66
C LEU A 593 24.26 -16.43 -10.08
N ASP A 594 23.24 -15.98 -10.82
CA ASP A 594 21.86 -15.80 -10.33
C ASP A 594 20.84 -16.41 -11.31
N PHE A 595 19.80 -17.08 -10.80
CA PHE A 595 18.77 -17.74 -11.63
C PHE A 595 17.73 -16.74 -12.15
N ALA A 596 17.64 -16.63 -13.48
CA ALA A 596 16.87 -15.60 -14.17
C ALA A 596 15.35 -15.73 -13.97
N SER A 597 14.84 -15.21 -12.86
CA SER A 597 13.45 -15.38 -12.38
C SER A 597 13.15 -16.84 -11.97
N LEU A 598 13.96 -17.39 -11.04
CA LEU A 598 13.92 -18.78 -10.55
C LEU A 598 12.50 -19.40 -10.47
N TYR A 599 11.66 -18.97 -9.55
CA TYR A 599 10.35 -19.62 -9.32
C TYR A 599 9.42 -19.59 -10.55
N PRO A 600 9.24 -18.45 -11.26
CA PRO A 600 8.61 -18.44 -12.57
C PRO A 600 9.20 -19.47 -13.56
N SER A 601 10.53 -19.57 -13.64
CA SER A 601 11.20 -20.49 -14.58
C SER A 601 10.94 -21.96 -14.26
N ILE A 602 10.93 -22.34 -12.97
CA ILE A 602 10.57 -23.68 -12.49
C ILE A 602 9.11 -24.00 -12.83
N MET A 603 8.18 -23.07 -12.54
CA MET A 603 6.75 -23.28 -12.82
C MET A 603 6.49 -23.51 -14.30
N MET A 604 7.16 -22.77 -15.19
CA MET A 604 7.08 -22.95 -16.64
C MET A 604 7.72 -24.28 -17.09
N ALA A 605 8.98 -24.55 -16.71
CA ALA A 605 9.72 -25.73 -17.16
C ALA A 605 9.09 -27.07 -16.72
N HIS A 606 8.47 -27.09 -15.54
CA HIS A 606 7.83 -28.29 -14.97
C HIS A 606 6.28 -28.25 -15.05
N ASN A 607 5.70 -27.32 -15.82
CA ASN A 607 4.26 -27.22 -16.09
C ASN A 607 3.36 -27.12 -14.83
N LEU A 608 3.86 -26.51 -13.75
CA LEU A 608 3.23 -26.54 -12.43
C LEU A 608 2.03 -25.59 -12.35
N CYS A 609 0.81 -26.15 -12.30
CA CYS A 609 -0.44 -25.40 -12.35
C CYS A 609 -1.60 -26.16 -11.69
N TYR A 610 -2.63 -25.43 -11.22
CA TYR A 610 -3.83 -26.01 -10.62
C TYR A 610 -4.49 -27.09 -11.50
N CYS A 611 -4.63 -26.83 -12.80
CA CYS A 611 -5.26 -27.75 -13.76
C CYS A 611 -4.32 -28.83 -14.32
N THR A 612 -3.06 -28.88 -13.87
CA THR A 612 -2.09 -29.91 -14.28
C THR A 612 -1.68 -30.82 -13.12
N LEU A 613 -1.92 -30.42 -11.87
CA LEU A 613 -1.79 -31.25 -10.68
C LEU A 613 -2.73 -32.46 -10.75
N VAL A 614 -2.17 -33.67 -10.70
CA VAL A 614 -2.94 -34.91 -10.61
C VAL A 614 -3.31 -35.15 -9.15
N HIS A 615 -4.61 -35.25 -8.86
CA HIS A 615 -5.08 -35.49 -7.50
C HIS A 615 -4.79 -36.94 -7.07
N LYS A 616 -4.40 -37.12 -5.80
CA LYS A 616 -3.77 -38.38 -5.33
C LYS A 616 -4.76 -39.54 -5.16
N ASN A 617 -6.02 -39.25 -4.82
CA ASN A 617 -7.00 -40.25 -4.38
C ASN A 617 -8.26 -40.34 -5.27
N GLU A 618 -8.48 -39.36 -6.17
CA GLU A 618 -9.70 -39.23 -6.96
C GLU A 618 -9.40 -38.59 -8.32
N GLY A 619 -10.22 -38.88 -9.33
CA GLY A 619 -10.10 -38.30 -10.67
C GLY A 619 -9.45 -39.23 -11.69
N ILE A 620 -9.16 -38.71 -12.88
CA ILE A 620 -8.56 -39.49 -13.97
C ILE A 620 -7.05 -39.54 -13.77
N ARG A 621 -6.51 -40.71 -13.39
CA ARG A 621 -5.07 -40.96 -13.46
C ARG A 621 -4.64 -40.98 -14.93
N PRO A 622 -3.74 -40.07 -15.37
CA PRO A 622 -3.19 -40.11 -16.71
C PRO A 622 -2.22 -41.30 -16.88
N PRO A 623 -1.96 -41.74 -18.12
CA PRO A 623 -0.84 -42.64 -18.42
C PRO A 623 0.49 -42.18 -17.79
N ASP A 624 1.29 -43.12 -17.30
CA ASP A 624 2.50 -42.81 -16.53
C ASP A 624 3.61 -42.15 -17.38
N ASP A 625 3.57 -42.28 -18.70
CA ASP A 625 4.42 -41.56 -19.65
C ASP A 625 4.01 -40.08 -19.82
N LEU A 626 2.76 -39.72 -19.51
CA LEU A 626 2.22 -38.36 -19.61
C LEU A 626 2.33 -37.55 -18.31
N ILE A 627 2.83 -38.14 -17.22
CA ILE A 627 3.05 -37.45 -15.94
C ILE A 627 4.54 -37.23 -15.62
N SER A 628 4.80 -36.28 -14.72
CA SER A 628 6.09 -36.04 -14.08
C SER A 628 5.90 -35.97 -12.56
N CYS A 629 6.76 -36.66 -11.82
CA CYS A 629 6.82 -36.57 -10.36
C CYS A 629 7.79 -35.46 -9.94
N THR A 630 7.39 -34.69 -8.94
CA THR A 630 8.19 -33.62 -8.34
C THR A 630 9.01 -34.13 -7.15
N PRO A 631 10.03 -33.39 -6.66
CA PRO A 631 10.83 -33.82 -5.52
C PRO A 631 10.04 -33.98 -4.20
N THR A 632 8.81 -33.46 -4.13
CA THR A 632 7.89 -33.62 -2.99
C THR A 632 6.95 -34.82 -3.13
N GLY A 633 7.02 -35.57 -4.24
CA GLY A 633 6.13 -36.70 -4.53
C GLY A 633 4.78 -36.29 -5.14
N ASP A 634 4.59 -35.02 -5.48
CA ASP A 634 3.40 -34.52 -6.15
C ASP A 634 3.48 -34.75 -7.66
N LEU A 635 2.38 -35.18 -8.27
CA LEU A 635 2.31 -35.59 -9.68
C LEU A 635 1.66 -34.49 -10.53
N PHE A 636 2.27 -34.14 -11.65
CA PHE A 636 1.74 -33.17 -12.62
C PHE A 636 1.75 -33.75 -14.03
N VAL A 637 0.78 -33.41 -14.88
CA VAL A 637 0.81 -33.78 -16.31
C VAL A 637 1.84 -32.96 -17.07
N LYS A 638 2.46 -33.59 -18.08
CA LYS A 638 3.39 -32.94 -19.01
C LYS A 638 2.64 -32.00 -19.96
N PRO A 639 3.30 -30.97 -20.53
CA PRO A 639 2.71 -30.06 -21.51
C PRO A 639 2.10 -30.75 -22.74
N SER A 640 2.58 -31.95 -23.08
CA SER A 640 2.07 -32.79 -24.17
C SER A 640 0.65 -33.33 -23.94
N ALA A 641 0.22 -33.45 -22.68
CA ALA A 641 -1.15 -33.84 -22.33
C ALA A 641 -2.02 -32.60 -22.07
N ALA A 642 -1.55 -31.65 -21.26
CA ALA A 642 -2.18 -30.36 -21.09
C ALA A 642 -1.18 -29.30 -20.59
N LYS A 643 -1.10 -28.16 -21.28
CA LYS A 643 -0.35 -26.99 -20.81
C LYS A 643 -1.15 -26.20 -19.78
N GLY A 644 -0.53 -25.88 -18.64
CA GLY A 644 -1.16 -25.17 -17.52
C GLY A 644 -1.23 -23.66 -17.69
N ILE A 645 -2.28 -23.04 -17.11
CA ILE A 645 -2.49 -21.59 -17.20
C ILE A 645 -1.48 -20.74 -16.41
N LEU A 646 -0.87 -21.26 -15.33
CA LEU A 646 0.16 -20.52 -14.59
C LEU A 646 1.45 -20.36 -15.41
N PRO A 647 1.99 -21.42 -16.07
CA PRO A 647 3.00 -21.28 -17.12
C PRO A 647 2.65 -20.21 -18.16
N GLU A 648 1.43 -20.22 -18.71
CA GLU A 648 1.04 -19.28 -19.78
C GLU A 648 0.97 -17.82 -19.30
N ILE A 649 0.45 -17.57 -18.09
CA ILE A 649 0.48 -16.23 -17.47
C ILE A 649 1.93 -15.78 -17.26
N LEU A 650 2.82 -16.66 -16.80
CA LEU A 650 4.22 -16.32 -16.55
C LEU A 650 5.00 -16.06 -17.85
N GLU A 651 4.77 -16.85 -18.90
CA GLU A 651 5.32 -16.63 -20.24
C GLU A 651 4.88 -15.26 -20.78
N GLU A 652 3.60 -14.93 -20.71
CA GLU A 652 3.05 -13.65 -21.18
C GLU A 652 3.62 -12.45 -20.40
N LEU A 653 3.66 -12.52 -19.07
CA LEU A 653 4.22 -11.48 -18.20
C LEU A 653 5.72 -11.26 -18.49
N LEU A 654 6.50 -12.34 -18.63
CA LEU A 654 7.94 -12.25 -18.88
C LEU A 654 8.25 -11.82 -20.32
N ALA A 655 7.47 -12.25 -21.31
CA ALA A 655 7.59 -11.79 -22.70
C ALA A 655 7.21 -10.31 -22.84
N ALA A 656 6.12 -9.87 -22.22
CA ALA A 656 5.75 -8.45 -22.15
C ALA A 656 6.83 -7.62 -21.43
N ARG A 657 7.44 -8.15 -20.37
CA ARG A 657 8.53 -7.47 -19.64
C ARG A 657 9.79 -7.36 -20.49
N LYS A 658 10.10 -8.39 -21.28
CA LYS A 658 11.21 -8.38 -22.25
C LYS A 658 10.99 -7.33 -23.33
N ARG A 659 9.76 -7.18 -23.85
CA ARG A 659 9.39 -6.10 -24.78
C ARG A 659 9.56 -4.72 -24.12
N ALA A 660 8.89 -4.47 -22.99
CA ALA A 660 8.98 -3.20 -22.27
C ALA A 660 10.44 -2.78 -21.96
N LYS A 661 11.30 -3.71 -21.52
CA LYS A 661 12.74 -3.44 -21.31
C LYS A 661 13.56 -3.24 -22.60
N ALA A 662 13.10 -3.72 -23.75
CA ALA A 662 13.75 -3.48 -25.04
C ALA A 662 13.32 -2.12 -25.60
N ASP A 663 12.06 -1.74 -25.44
CA ASP A 663 11.51 -0.49 -25.93
C ASP A 663 11.97 0.69 -25.04
N LEU A 664 12.07 0.49 -23.72
CA LEU A 664 12.69 1.45 -22.77
C LEU A 664 14.13 1.84 -23.14
N LYS A 665 14.87 0.97 -23.86
CA LYS A 665 16.22 1.26 -24.38
C LYS A 665 16.22 2.06 -25.69
N LYS A 666 15.12 2.05 -26.45
CA LYS A 666 14.95 2.80 -27.71
C LYS A 666 14.31 4.17 -27.47
N ALA A 667 13.39 4.24 -26.50
CA ALA A 667 12.68 5.43 -26.12
C ALA A 667 13.66 6.60 -25.90
N THR A 668 13.28 7.78 -26.37
CA THR A 668 14.08 9.02 -26.21
C THR A 668 13.38 9.99 -25.28
N ASP A 669 12.08 10.16 -25.44
CA ASP A 669 11.20 10.97 -24.60
C ASP A 669 11.19 10.52 -23.12
N PRO A 670 11.26 11.45 -22.15
CA PRO A 670 11.18 11.13 -20.73
C PRO A 670 9.84 10.53 -20.26
N LEU A 671 8.71 10.88 -20.87
CA LEU A 671 7.40 10.38 -20.45
C LEU A 671 7.18 8.94 -20.93
N GLU A 672 7.53 8.65 -22.19
CA GLU A 672 7.58 7.29 -22.76
C GLU A 672 8.47 6.38 -21.90
N LYS A 673 9.67 6.84 -21.52
CA LYS A 673 10.57 6.10 -20.60
C LYS A 673 9.91 5.78 -19.26
N ALA A 674 9.20 6.74 -18.66
CA ALA A 674 8.55 6.54 -17.36
C ALA A 674 7.39 5.55 -17.45
N VAL A 675 6.58 5.59 -18.51
CA VAL A 675 5.55 4.57 -18.79
C VAL A 675 6.20 3.19 -18.95
N LEU A 676 7.26 3.07 -19.74
CA LEU A 676 7.89 1.78 -20.04
C LEU A 676 8.64 1.17 -18.84
N ASP A 677 9.24 1.98 -17.96
CA ASP A 677 9.83 1.47 -16.72
C ASP A 677 8.77 1.07 -15.69
N GLY A 678 7.73 1.89 -15.50
CA GLY A 678 6.57 1.53 -14.67
C GLY A 678 5.93 0.21 -15.11
N ARG A 679 5.81 0.00 -16.42
CA ARG A 679 5.36 -1.27 -17.01
C ARG A 679 6.30 -2.45 -16.70
N GLN A 680 7.61 -2.32 -16.88
CA GLN A 680 8.52 -3.45 -16.61
C GLN A 680 8.64 -3.78 -15.11
N LEU A 681 8.47 -2.78 -14.24
CA LEU A 681 8.36 -2.96 -12.79
C LEU A 681 7.05 -3.67 -12.42
N ALA A 682 5.90 -3.23 -12.96
CA ALA A 682 4.60 -3.87 -12.74
C ALA A 682 4.59 -5.35 -13.17
N LEU A 683 5.16 -5.65 -14.34
CA LEU A 683 5.30 -7.02 -14.85
C LEU A 683 6.24 -7.87 -13.98
N LYS A 684 7.33 -7.29 -13.44
CA LYS A 684 8.22 -7.98 -12.48
C LYS A 684 7.46 -8.36 -11.19
N VAL A 685 6.73 -7.40 -10.61
CA VAL A 685 5.99 -7.61 -9.36
C VAL A 685 4.87 -8.64 -9.56
N SER A 686 4.18 -8.59 -10.70
CA SER A 686 3.12 -9.56 -11.04
C SER A 686 3.66 -10.98 -11.17
N ALA A 687 4.72 -11.20 -11.96
CA ALA A 687 5.31 -12.52 -12.16
C ALA A 687 5.81 -13.15 -10.84
N ASN A 688 6.49 -12.37 -10.00
CA ASN A 688 6.93 -12.82 -8.68
C ASN A 688 5.77 -13.09 -7.71
N SER A 689 4.59 -12.49 -7.92
CA SER A 689 3.41 -12.69 -7.07
C SER A 689 2.63 -13.97 -7.39
N VAL A 690 2.77 -14.55 -8.59
CA VAL A 690 2.04 -15.78 -8.98
C VAL A 690 2.37 -16.95 -8.07
N TYR A 691 3.66 -17.21 -7.83
CA TYR A 691 4.12 -18.23 -6.87
C TYR A 691 3.60 -17.94 -5.45
N GLY A 692 3.71 -16.69 -5.00
CA GLY A 692 3.28 -16.28 -3.65
C GLY A 692 1.77 -16.39 -3.42
N PHE A 693 0.97 -16.50 -4.49
CA PHE A 693 -0.48 -16.71 -4.41
C PHE A 693 -0.84 -18.19 -4.19
N THR A 694 -0.11 -19.15 -4.75
CA THR A 694 -0.40 -20.58 -4.53
C THR A 694 -0.06 -21.00 -3.09
N GLY A 695 1.05 -20.49 -2.54
CA GLY A 695 1.48 -20.73 -1.15
C GLY A 695 0.73 -19.94 -0.07
N ALA A 696 -0.30 -19.16 -0.42
CA ALA A 696 -1.04 -18.31 0.53
C ALA A 696 -2.26 -19.04 1.11
N THR A 697 -2.07 -19.78 2.21
CA THR A 697 -3.12 -20.50 2.95
C THR A 697 -4.34 -19.63 3.28
N ILE A 698 -4.11 -18.41 3.77
CA ILE A 698 -5.14 -17.36 3.90
C ILE A 698 -5.26 -16.65 2.54
N GLY A 699 -5.98 -17.27 1.61
CA GLY A 699 -6.10 -16.82 0.22
C GLY A 699 -7.32 -17.40 -0.50
N ALA A 700 -7.56 -16.94 -1.73
CA ALA A 700 -8.74 -17.34 -2.52
C ALA A 700 -8.56 -18.69 -3.24
N LEU A 701 -7.31 -19.11 -3.49
CA LEU A 701 -7.00 -20.36 -4.21
C LEU A 701 -5.64 -20.95 -3.75
N PRO A 702 -5.46 -21.28 -2.46
CA PRO A 702 -4.26 -21.98 -2.00
C PRO A 702 -4.07 -23.33 -2.70
N CYS A 703 -2.83 -23.68 -2.99
CA CYS A 703 -2.37 -25.00 -3.44
C CYS A 703 -0.91 -25.14 -2.99
N LEU A 704 -0.72 -25.84 -1.87
CA LEU A 704 0.58 -25.94 -1.22
C LEU A 704 1.54 -26.82 -2.03
N GLU A 705 1.02 -27.83 -2.72
CA GLU A 705 1.69 -28.77 -3.61
C GLU A 705 2.54 -28.02 -4.66
N ILE A 706 1.95 -27.03 -5.35
CA ILE A 706 2.69 -26.19 -6.30
C ILE A 706 3.81 -25.42 -5.58
N SER A 707 3.52 -24.87 -4.40
CA SER A 707 4.48 -24.02 -3.68
C SER A 707 5.66 -24.81 -3.06
N SER A 708 5.43 -26.05 -2.65
CA SER A 708 6.44 -26.96 -2.10
C SER A 708 7.25 -27.64 -3.20
N SER A 709 6.63 -28.05 -4.31
CA SER A 709 7.36 -28.54 -5.49
C SER A 709 8.31 -27.47 -6.05
N VAL A 710 7.85 -26.20 -6.15
CA VAL A 710 8.69 -25.09 -6.63
C VAL A 710 9.89 -24.84 -5.72
N THR A 711 9.72 -24.84 -4.40
CA THR A 711 10.88 -24.67 -3.50
C THR A 711 11.81 -25.87 -3.56
N ALA A 712 11.28 -27.10 -3.64
CA ALA A 712 12.09 -28.31 -3.65
C ALA A 712 12.93 -28.45 -4.93
N TYR A 713 12.39 -28.08 -6.10
CA TYR A 713 13.20 -27.92 -7.31
C TYR A 713 14.30 -26.86 -7.11
N GLY A 714 13.98 -25.71 -6.52
CA GLY A 714 14.99 -24.70 -6.18
C GLY A 714 16.11 -25.23 -5.27
N ARG A 715 15.78 -26.06 -4.27
CA ARG A 715 16.76 -26.72 -3.38
C ARG A 715 17.66 -27.71 -4.15
N GLN A 716 17.13 -28.45 -5.12
CA GLN A 716 17.93 -29.32 -5.99
C GLN A 716 18.82 -28.53 -6.96
N MET A 717 18.27 -27.47 -7.57
CA MET A 717 18.98 -26.66 -8.57
C MET A 717 20.21 -25.94 -8.00
N ILE A 718 20.13 -25.39 -6.78
CA ILE A 718 21.27 -24.70 -6.16
C ILE A 718 22.39 -25.67 -5.78
N GLU A 719 22.07 -26.89 -5.31
CA GLU A 719 23.09 -27.89 -4.97
C GLU A 719 23.70 -28.54 -6.23
N HIS A 720 22.91 -28.79 -7.28
CA HIS A 720 23.44 -29.21 -8.59
C HIS A 720 24.36 -28.15 -9.19
N THR A 721 23.98 -26.88 -9.14
CA THR A 721 24.82 -25.74 -9.57
C THR A 721 26.15 -25.74 -8.82
N ARG A 722 26.11 -25.92 -7.50
CA ARG A 722 27.31 -26.02 -6.66
C ARG A 722 28.19 -27.21 -7.03
N ALA A 723 27.62 -28.41 -7.10
CA ALA A 723 28.35 -29.64 -7.42
C ALA A 723 28.93 -29.63 -8.85
N PHE A 724 28.28 -28.95 -9.79
CA PHE A 724 28.82 -28.71 -11.13
C PHE A 724 30.05 -27.80 -11.05
N VAL A 725 29.96 -26.64 -10.39
CA VAL A 725 31.06 -25.68 -10.27
C VAL A 725 32.29 -26.29 -9.58
N GLU A 726 32.12 -26.87 -8.39
CA GLU A 726 33.22 -27.44 -7.59
C GLU A 726 33.92 -28.62 -8.31
N ARG A 727 33.21 -29.34 -9.18
CA ARG A 727 33.78 -30.43 -10.00
C ARG A 727 34.43 -29.92 -11.29
N GLN A 728 33.71 -29.12 -12.08
CA GLN A 728 34.11 -28.72 -13.43
C GLN A 728 35.32 -27.79 -13.39
N TYR A 729 35.30 -26.79 -12.52
CA TYR A 729 36.33 -25.75 -12.43
C TYR A 729 37.41 -26.16 -11.42
N SER A 730 38.12 -27.24 -11.74
CA SER A 730 39.12 -27.89 -10.89
C SER A 730 40.47 -28.08 -11.58
N ILE A 731 41.52 -28.27 -10.78
CA ILE A 731 42.89 -28.52 -11.24
C ILE A 731 42.96 -29.81 -12.07
N ASP A 732 42.20 -30.84 -11.69
CA ASP A 732 42.12 -32.10 -12.41
C ASP A 732 41.54 -31.94 -13.83
N ASN A 733 40.69 -30.92 -14.04
CA ASN A 733 40.15 -30.52 -15.33
C ASN A 733 40.97 -29.40 -16.03
N GLY A 734 42.19 -29.13 -15.56
CA GLY A 734 43.13 -28.19 -16.20
C GLY A 734 42.97 -26.71 -15.82
N TYR A 735 42.16 -26.38 -14.81
CA TYR A 735 42.07 -25.01 -14.28
C TYR A 735 43.22 -24.70 -13.32
N SER A 736 43.54 -23.41 -13.15
CA SER A 736 44.67 -22.98 -12.28
C SER A 736 44.46 -23.21 -10.79
N HIS A 737 43.20 -23.36 -10.36
CA HIS A 737 42.76 -23.52 -8.98
C HIS A 737 41.49 -24.39 -8.95
N ASN A 738 41.18 -24.96 -7.79
CA ASN A 738 39.85 -25.50 -7.53
C ASN A 738 38.90 -24.35 -7.16
N ALA A 739 37.79 -24.22 -7.88
CA ALA A 739 36.74 -23.25 -7.59
C ALA A 739 35.97 -23.65 -6.32
N ASP A 740 35.66 -22.67 -5.48
CA ASP A 740 34.91 -22.88 -4.24
C ASP A 740 33.60 -22.07 -4.22
N VAL A 741 32.47 -22.73 -3.91
CA VAL A 741 31.20 -22.06 -3.65
C VAL A 741 31.15 -21.60 -2.20
N VAL A 742 31.61 -20.36 -1.98
CA VAL A 742 31.73 -19.77 -0.64
C VAL A 742 30.39 -19.44 0.00
N TYR A 743 29.35 -19.25 -0.80
CA TYR A 743 27.98 -19.03 -0.34
C TYR A 743 26.92 -19.27 -1.43
N GLY A 744 25.67 -19.42 -1.02
CA GLY A 744 24.51 -19.34 -1.89
C GLY A 744 23.23 -19.04 -1.10
N ASP A 745 22.34 -18.25 -1.70
CA ASP A 745 21.05 -17.89 -1.13
C ASP A 745 19.97 -18.00 -2.20
N THR A 746 19.06 -18.97 -2.05
CA THR A 746 17.81 -19.15 -2.80
C THR A 746 17.99 -19.33 -4.32
N ASP A 747 18.28 -18.25 -5.03
CA ASP A 747 18.41 -18.10 -6.48
C ASP A 747 19.86 -17.82 -6.93
N SER A 748 20.77 -17.49 -6.01
CA SER A 748 22.15 -17.11 -6.33
C SER A 748 23.23 -17.97 -5.67
N VAL A 749 24.33 -18.21 -6.39
CA VAL A 749 25.57 -18.83 -5.90
C VAL A 749 26.76 -17.88 -6.03
N MET A 750 27.72 -18.01 -5.12
CA MET A 750 28.91 -17.17 -5.05
C MET A 750 30.17 -18.02 -5.16
N VAL A 751 30.90 -17.85 -6.26
CA VAL A 751 32.00 -18.71 -6.69
C VAL A 751 33.32 -17.96 -6.61
N MET A 752 34.25 -18.47 -5.81
CA MET A 752 35.64 -18.07 -5.81
C MET A 752 36.42 -19.00 -6.74
N PHE A 753 36.69 -18.57 -7.98
CA PHE A 753 37.48 -19.33 -8.97
C PHE A 753 38.99 -19.36 -8.67
N GLY A 754 39.44 -18.79 -7.55
CA GLY A 754 40.85 -18.75 -7.14
C GLY A 754 41.73 -17.75 -7.90
N VAL A 755 41.31 -17.23 -9.05
CA VAL A 755 42.05 -16.20 -9.82
C VAL A 755 42.07 -14.85 -9.10
N ASP A 756 43.16 -14.10 -9.24
CA ASP A 756 43.35 -12.80 -8.58
C ASP A 756 42.76 -11.59 -9.35
N SER A 757 42.43 -11.73 -10.65
CA SER A 757 41.91 -10.62 -11.47
C SER A 757 40.39 -10.64 -11.62
N VAL A 758 39.77 -9.46 -11.51
CA VAL A 758 38.31 -9.29 -11.71
C VAL A 758 37.89 -9.70 -13.11
N GLU A 759 38.68 -9.37 -14.14
CA GLU A 759 38.39 -9.67 -15.54
C GLU A 759 38.29 -11.17 -15.82
N GLU A 760 39.22 -11.97 -15.29
CA GLU A 760 39.19 -13.43 -15.48
C GLU A 760 38.08 -14.08 -14.65
N ALA A 761 37.84 -13.61 -13.43
CA ALA A 761 36.69 -14.06 -12.63
C ALA A 761 35.35 -13.75 -13.33
N MET A 762 35.25 -12.64 -14.05
CA MET A 762 34.09 -12.32 -14.90
C MET A 762 34.01 -13.20 -16.16
N ARG A 763 35.14 -13.55 -16.77
CA ARG A 763 35.19 -14.46 -17.93
C ARG A 763 34.73 -15.87 -17.52
N MET A 764 35.32 -16.43 -16.47
CA MET A 764 34.96 -17.73 -15.90
C MET A 764 33.52 -17.74 -15.38
N GLY A 765 33.07 -16.67 -14.72
CA GLY A 765 31.68 -16.56 -14.26
C GLY A 765 30.65 -16.56 -15.39
N ARG A 766 30.94 -15.91 -16.52
CA ARG A 766 30.08 -15.99 -17.72
C ARG A 766 30.08 -17.38 -18.35
N GLN A 767 31.25 -18.00 -18.50
CA GLN A 767 31.40 -19.37 -19.03
C GLN A 767 30.61 -20.37 -18.17
N ALA A 768 30.78 -20.35 -16.85
CA ALA A 768 30.08 -21.22 -15.92
C ALA A 768 28.55 -21.01 -15.97
N ALA A 769 28.07 -19.77 -16.07
CA ALA A 769 26.64 -19.50 -16.18
C ALA A 769 26.02 -20.09 -17.46
N GLU A 770 26.74 -20.08 -18.58
CA GLU A 770 26.32 -20.67 -19.84
C GLU A 770 26.34 -22.21 -19.77
N GLU A 771 27.47 -22.82 -19.39
CA GLU A 771 27.62 -24.28 -19.23
C GLU A 771 26.60 -24.89 -18.26
N ILE A 772 26.31 -24.23 -17.14
CA ILE A 772 25.34 -24.70 -16.16
C ILE A 772 23.91 -24.55 -16.68
N SER A 773 23.60 -23.52 -17.45
CA SER A 773 22.26 -23.30 -18.01
C SER A 773 21.83 -24.44 -18.93
N ASP A 774 22.75 -24.97 -19.74
CA ASP A 774 22.48 -26.10 -20.65
C ASP A 774 22.26 -27.43 -19.91
N THR A 775 22.52 -27.50 -18.60
CA THR A 775 22.16 -28.68 -17.77
C THR A 775 20.70 -28.66 -17.28
N PHE A 776 19.94 -27.58 -17.52
CA PHE A 776 18.57 -27.41 -17.03
C PHE A 776 17.52 -27.36 -18.16
N PRO A 777 16.26 -27.75 -17.88
CA PRO A 777 15.17 -27.61 -18.85
C PRO A 777 14.80 -26.14 -19.08
N LYS A 778 14.73 -25.74 -20.35
CA LYS A 778 14.32 -24.39 -20.76
C LYS A 778 12.90 -24.08 -20.24
N PRO A 779 12.62 -22.86 -19.74
CA PRO A 779 13.42 -21.64 -19.85
C PRO A 779 14.32 -21.34 -18.63
N ILE A 780 14.62 -22.32 -17.77
CA ILE A 780 15.57 -22.14 -16.67
C ILE A 780 16.94 -21.75 -17.27
N ARG A 781 17.58 -20.74 -16.68
CA ARG A 781 18.96 -20.35 -16.96
C ARG A 781 19.59 -19.59 -15.80
N LEU A 782 20.91 -19.70 -15.70
CA LEU A 782 21.75 -18.95 -14.79
C LEU A 782 22.35 -17.75 -15.55
N GLU A 783 22.44 -16.59 -14.91
CA GLU A 783 23.07 -15.38 -15.46
C GLU A 783 24.24 -14.96 -14.57
N PHE A 784 25.38 -14.62 -15.17
CA PHE A 784 26.44 -13.91 -14.45
C PHE A 784 25.94 -12.49 -14.11
N GLU A 785 25.88 -12.14 -12.82
CA GLU A 785 25.42 -10.81 -12.39
C GLU A 785 26.59 -9.82 -12.20
N LYS A 786 27.64 -10.25 -11.49
CA LYS A 786 28.70 -9.37 -10.93
C LYS A 786 29.88 -10.16 -10.38
N VAL A 787 30.96 -9.44 -10.06
CA VAL A 787 32.01 -9.88 -9.13
C VAL A 787 31.96 -9.02 -7.86
N TYR A 788 32.23 -9.62 -6.70
CA TYR A 788 32.66 -8.89 -5.49
C TYR A 788 34.17 -8.96 -5.32
N PHE A 789 34.82 -7.82 -5.11
CA PHE A 789 36.26 -7.73 -4.83
C PHE A 789 36.63 -6.41 -4.12
N PRO A 790 37.03 -6.41 -2.84
CA PRO A 790 36.99 -7.54 -1.89
C PRO A 790 35.55 -7.90 -1.49
N TYR A 791 35.41 -9.01 -0.77
CA TYR A 791 34.14 -9.53 -0.26
C TYR A 791 34.22 -9.92 1.21
N LEU A 792 33.24 -9.54 2.03
CA LEU A 792 33.16 -9.82 3.47
C LEU A 792 31.87 -10.60 3.76
N LEU A 793 32.02 -11.89 4.07
CA LEU A 793 30.92 -12.80 4.35
C LEU A 793 30.81 -13.06 5.86
N ILE A 794 29.77 -12.50 6.48
CA ILE A 794 29.59 -12.52 7.95
C ILE A 794 28.68 -13.67 8.37
N ASN A 795 27.54 -13.86 7.68
CA ASN A 795 26.58 -14.91 8.01
C ASN A 795 25.56 -15.11 6.87
N LYS A 796 24.59 -16.03 7.05
CA LYS A 796 23.46 -16.18 6.14
C LYS A 796 22.73 -14.85 5.98
N LYS A 797 22.55 -14.42 4.74
CA LYS A 797 21.94 -13.14 4.33
C LYS A 797 22.63 -11.91 4.93
N ARG A 798 23.90 -12.00 5.36
CA ARG A 798 24.71 -10.91 5.93
C ARG A 798 26.11 -10.86 5.33
N TYR A 799 26.30 -9.91 4.42
CA TYR A 799 27.58 -9.71 3.72
C TYR A 799 27.71 -8.29 3.16
N ALA A 800 28.94 -7.90 2.83
CA ALA A 800 29.28 -6.66 2.16
C ALA A 800 30.41 -6.89 1.13
N GLY A 801 30.52 -6.04 0.12
CA GLY A 801 31.61 -6.10 -0.86
C GLY A 801 31.54 -4.97 -1.87
N LEU A 802 32.63 -4.71 -2.59
CA LEU A 802 32.57 -3.79 -3.73
C LEU A 802 31.99 -4.53 -4.94
N TYR A 803 30.92 -3.99 -5.50
CA TYR A 803 30.16 -4.54 -6.62
C TYR A 803 30.85 -4.15 -7.93
N TRP A 804 31.21 -5.12 -8.77
CA TRP A 804 31.78 -4.90 -10.10
C TRP A 804 30.85 -5.48 -11.18
N SER A 805 30.28 -4.61 -12.00
CA SER A 805 29.57 -4.91 -13.25
C SER A 805 30.52 -5.12 -14.45
N ASN A 806 31.71 -4.51 -14.37
CA ASN A 806 32.73 -4.44 -15.40
C ASN A 806 34.14 -4.61 -14.77
N SER A 807 35.16 -4.89 -15.58
CA SER A 807 36.53 -5.15 -15.10
C SER A 807 37.34 -3.89 -14.72
N LYS A 808 36.86 -2.67 -15.03
CA LYS A 808 37.66 -1.44 -14.92
C LYS A 808 37.50 -0.71 -13.59
N ALA A 809 36.28 -0.66 -13.05
CA ALA A 809 35.97 -0.02 -11.78
C ALA A 809 34.74 -0.65 -11.12
N PHE A 810 34.71 -0.65 -9.78
CA PHE A 810 33.53 -1.00 -9.01
C PHE A 810 32.44 0.08 -9.17
N ASP A 811 31.18 -0.32 -9.17
CA ASP A 811 30.03 0.59 -9.29
C ASP A 811 29.65 1.20 -7.94
N LYS A 812 29.80 0.43 -6.85
CA LYS A 812 29.41 0.80 -5.47
C LYS A 812 29.90 -0.22 -4.44
N MET A 813 29.84 0.15 -3.17
CA MET A 813 29.75 -0.82 -2.07
C MET A 813 28.32 -1.37 -2.00
N ASP A 814 28.16 -2.70 -1.99
CA ASP A 814 26.88 -3.37 -1.76
C ASP A 814 26.87 -4.03 -0.37
N THR A 815 25.72 -3.99 0.29
CA THR A 815 25.54 -4.40 1.69
C THR A 815 24.18 -5.08 1.89
N LYS A 816 24.18 -6.35 2.31
CA LYS A 816 22.94 -7.13 2.52
C LYS A 816 22.81 -7.52 3.99
N GLY A 817 21.63 -7.27 4.57
CA GLY A 817 21.21 -7.73 5.92
C GLY A 817 22.01 -7.21 7.12
N ILE A 818 23.17 -6.59 6.89
CA ILE A 818 23.96 -5.87 7.89
C ILE A 818 23.26 -4.58 8.34
N GLU A 819 23.84 -3.93 9.35
CA GLU A 819 23.19 -2.86 10.07
C GLU A 819 23.03 -1.54 9.29
N THR A 820 23.81 -1.28 8.22
CA THR A 820 23.67 -0.10 7.33
C THR A 820 22.28 0.01 6.68
N VAL A 821 21.72 -1.12 6.25
CA VAL A 821 20.42 -1.20 5.55
C VAL A 821 19.25 -1.52 6.50
N ARG A 822 19.52 -1.66 7.80
CA ARG A 822 18.50 -1.92 8.82
C ARG A 822 17.91 -0.64 9.40
N ARG A 823 16.64 -0.74 9.81
CA ARG A 823 15.84 0.38 10.35
C ARG A 823 15.62 0.32 11.87
N ASP A 824 16.08 -0.74 12.53
CA ASP A 824 15.82 -1.04 13.94
C ASP A 824 16.99 -0.76 14.90
N ASN A 825 18.08 -0.18 14.36
CA ASN A 825 19.22 0.39 15.10
C ASN A 825 19.16 1.93 15.03
N CYS A 826 19.90 2.63 15.89
CA CYS A 826 20.08 4.08 15.75
C CYS A 826 20.97 4.48 14.56
N LEU A 827 20.89 5.75 14.14
CA LEU A 827 21.63 6.29 12.99
C LEU A 827 23.15 6.21 13.18
N LEU A 828 23.65 6.38 14.40
CA LEU A 828 25.06 6.24 14.76
C LEU A 828 25.63 4.88 14.32
N VAL A 829 24.92 3.78 14.61
CA VAL A 829 25.36 2.44 14.19
C VAL A 829 25.47 2.36 12.68
N ARG A 830 24.51 2.92 11.95
CA ARG A 830 24.50 2.90 10.48
C ARG A 830 25.72 3.63 9.91
N GLN A 831 25.97 4.86 10.38
CA GLN A 831 27.12 5.67 9.94
C GLN A 831 28.46 5.07 10.33
N VAL A 832 28.60 4.56 11.56
CA VAL A 832 29.86 3.93 12.02
C VAL A 832 30.15 2.66 11.23
N VAL A 833 29.16 1.80 11.01
CA VAL A 833 29.31 0.57 10.23
C VAL A 833 29.65 0.88 8.77
N ASP A 834 28.98 1.85 8.15
CA ASP A 834 29.22 2.24 6.75
C ASP A 834 30.63 2.81 6.55
N GLU A 835 31.08 3.72 7.41
CA GLU A 835 32.44 4.29 7.37
C GLU A 835 33.53 3.25 7.66
N CYS A 836 33.28 2.29 8.56
CA CYS A 836 34.19 1.15 8.76
C CYS A 836 34.31 0.29 7.51
N LEU A 837 33.21 -0.03 6.84
CA LEU A 837 33.22 -0.81 5.59
C LEU A 837 33.85 -0.02 4.44
N ARG A 838 33.63 1.29 4.36
CA ARG A 838 34.30 2.18 3.41
C ARG A 838 35.83 2.12 3.58
N ARG A 839 36.32 2.26 4.82
CA ARG A 839 37.75 2.14 5.16
C ARG A 839 38.33 0.76 4.84
N ILE A 840 37.64 -0.30 5.24
CA ILE A 840 38.11 -1.69 5.07
C ILE A 840 38.08 -2.14 3.60
N LEU A 841 37.00 -1.85 2.87
CA LEU A 841 36.78 -2.39 1.52
C LEU A 841 37.36 -1.50 0.41
N MET A 842 37.26 -0.17 0.55
CA MET A 842 37.70 0.80 -0.47
C MET A 842 39.11 1.34 -0.20
N GLU A 843 39.37 1.83 1.01
CA GLU A 843 40.68 2.42 1.37
C GLU A 843 41.72 1.36 1.78
N ARG A 844 41.27 0.15 2.12
CA ARG A 844 42.05 -0.95 2.74
C ARG A 844 42.74 -0.56 4.06
N ASP A 845 42.27 0.49 4.72
CA ASP A 845 42.82 1.04 5.96
C ASP A 845 42.11 0.48 7.21
N ILE A 846 42.46 -0.75 7.58
CA ILE A 846 41.98 -1.39 8.81
C ILE A 846 42.45 -0.61 10.07
N PRO A 847 43.72 -0.14 10.19
CA PRO A 847 44.16 0.66 11.34
C PRO A 847 43.37 1.97 11.54
N GLY A 848 43.09 2.71 10.46
CA GLY A 848 42.26 3.91 10.53
C GLY A 848 40.79 3.62 10.81
N ALA A 849 40.25 2.48 10.36
CA ALA A 849 38.93 2.02 10.78
C ALA A 849 38.88 1.76 12.30
N VAL A 850 39.90 1.10 12.86
CA VAL A 850 40.06 0.90 14.30
C VAL A 850 40.21 2.25 15.04
N ALA A 851 40.97 3.21 14.50
CA ALA A 851 41.14 4.53 15.10
C ALA A 851 39.85 5.36 15.11
N TYR A 852 39.09 5.34 14.00
CA TYR A 852 37.78 5.98 13.89
C TYR A 852 36.78 5.43 14.91
N VAL A 853 36.67 4.10 15.04
CA VAL A 853 35.81 3.46 16.05
C VAL A 853 36.20 3.90 17.46
N LYS A 854 37.50 3.98 17.78
CA LYS A 854 37.98 4.44 19.08
C LYS A 854 37.58 5.88 19.37
N ALA A 855 37.67 6.77 18.38
CA ALA A 855 37.23 8.15 18.50
C ALA A 855 35.72 8.25 18.78
N VAL A 856 34.88 7.59 17.98
CA VAL A 856 33.42 7.63 18.15
C VAL A 856 32.97 7.02 19.48
N ILE A 857 33.60 5.93 19.94
CA ILE A 857 33.34 5.38 21.28
C ILE A 857 33.72 6.39 22.38
N SER A 858 34.82 7.12 22.21
CA SER A 858 35.22 8.15 23.18
C SER A 858 34.23 9.33 23.18
N ASP A 859 33.79 9.81 22.02
CA ASP A 859 32.84 10.92 21.94
C ASP A 859 31.42 10.55 22.42
N LEU A 860 31.01 9.29 22.25
CA LEU A 860 29.81 8.72 22.89
C LEU A 860 29.93 8.75 24.43
N LEU A 861 31.03 8.23 24.98
CA LEU A 861 31.26 8.20 26.44
C LEU A 861 31.53 9.60 27.03
N MET A 862 31.97 10.56 26.22
CA MET A 862 32.12 11.97 26.58
C MET A 862 30.82 12.78 26.46
N ASN A 863 29.73 12.20 25.96
CA ASN A 863 28.45 12.89 25.70
C ASN A 863 28.63 14.11 24.75
N LYS A 864 29.35 13.90 23.65
CA LYS A 864 29.58 14.89 22.57
C LYS A 864 28.80 14.60 21.28
N LEU A 865 28.11 13.46 21.20
CA LEU A 865 27.32 13.08 20.02
C LEU A 865 25.93 13.73 20.08
N ASP A 866 25.44 14.17 18.93
CA ASP A 866 24.09 14.72 18.80
C ASP A 866 22.99 13.65 19.04
N LEU A 867 21.86 14.08 19.61
CA LEU A 867 20.78 13.18 20.01
C LEU A 867 20.14 12.48 18.80
N SER A 868 20.07 13.11 17.62
CA SER A 868 19.49 12.50 16.41
C SER A 868 20.21 11.22 15.98
N LEU A 869 21.54 11.14 16.23
CA LEU A 869 22.35 9.95 15.97
C LEU A 869 21.93 8.75 16.86
N LEU A 870 21.34 9.01 18.02
CA LEU A 870 20.98 8.02 19.03
C LEU A 870 19.52 7.56 18.95
N VAL A 871 18.68 8.21 18.13
CA VAL A 871 17.26 7.84 17.96
C VAL A 871 17.12 6.46 17.30
N ILE A 872 16.39 5.57 17.97
CA ILE A 872 15.99 4.25 17.48
C ILE A 872 14.53 4.33 17.02
N THR A 873 14.17 3.66 15.92
CA THR A 873 12.77 3.59 15.45
C THR A 873 12.27 2.15 15.35
N LYS A 874 11.06 1.86 15.84
CA LYS A 874 10.41 0.53 15.72
C LYS A 874 8.92 0.66 15.41
N ALA A 875 8.40 -0.28 14.62
CA ALA A 875 7.01 -0.26 14.21
C ALA A 875 6.10 -0.81 15.32
N LEU A 876 5.03 -0.10 15.66
CA LEU A 876 3.96 -0.60 16.51
C LEU A 876 3.00 -1.42 15.63
N THR A 877 2.83 -2.72 15.92
CA THR A 877 2.17 -3.69 15.02
C THR A 877 0.89 -4.29 15.58
N LYS A 878 0.57 -4.00 16.85
CA LYS A 878 -0.62 -4.45 17.58
C LYS A 878 -0.99 -3.46 18.70
N GLY A 879 -2.09 -3.68 19.42
CA GLY A 879 -2.38 -2.97 20.67
C GLY A 879 -1.41 -3.36 21.78
N GLY A 880 -1.33 -2.55 22.85
CA GLY A 880 -0.35 -2.72 23.94
C GLY A 880 -0.41 -4.09 24.61
N ASP A 881 -1.61 -4.61 24.86
CA ASP A 881 -1.85 -5.87 25.57
C ASP A 881 -1.70 -7.12 24.68
N ASP A 882 -1.73 -6.97 23.35
CA ASP A 882 -1.51 -8.07 22.40
C ASP A 882 -0.03 -8.53 22.33
N TYR A 883 0.87 -7.86 23.06
CA TYR A 883 2.31 -8.13 23.09
C TYR A 883 2.69 -9.01 24.29
N ALA A 884 2.97 -10.29 24.01
CA ALA A 884 3.49 -11.25 24.99
C ALA A 884 4.82 -10.86 25.66
N VAL A 885 5.53 -9.83 25.17
CA VAL A 885 6.79 -9.33 25.74
C VAL A 885 6.78 -7.80 25.79
N LYS A 886 6.99 -7.23 26.98
CA LYS A 886 7.09 -5.78 27.18
C LYS A 886 8.32 -5.23 26.44
N ALA A 887 8.07 -4.45 25.39
CA ALA A 887 9.09 -3.86 24.52
C ALA A 887 9.09 -2.33 24.61
N ALA A 888 10.27 -1.72 24.46
CA ALA A 888 10.52 -0.28 24.64
C ALA A 888 9.51 0.62 23.90
N HIS A 889 9.47 0.55 22.57
CA HIS A 889 8.49 1.29 21.76
C HIS A 889 7.02 1.12 22.17
N VAL A 890 6.60 -0.06 22.65
CA VAL A 890 5.21 -0.29 23.10
C VAL A 890 4.96 0.41 24.43
N GLN A 891 5.84 0.22 25.41
CA GLN A 891 5.71 0.87 26.72
C GLN A 891 5.90 2.39 26.64
N LEU A 892 6.63 2.90 25.64
CA LEU A 892 6.67 4.33 25.33
C LEU A 892 5.37 4.80 24.67
N ALA A 893 4.82 4.09 23.68
CA ALA A 893 3.55 4.49 23.05
C ALA A 893 2.41 4.57 24.08
N GLU A 894 2.32 3.62 25.01
CA GLU A 894 1.35 3.68 26.13
C GLU A 894 1.67 4.78 27.16
N ARG A 895 2.95 5.18 27.34
CA ARG A 895 3.33 6.32 28.19
C ARG A 895 2.98 7.65 27.51
N MET A 896 3.24 7.78 26.22
CA MET A 896 2.82 8.92 25.40
C MET A 896 1.31 9.04 25.47
N ARG A 897 0.54 7.98 25.20
CA ARG A 897 -0.93 7.99 25.26
C ARG A 897 -1.52 8.39 26.63
N LYS A 898 -0.77 8.19 27.71
CA LYS A 898 -1.14 8.64 29.07
C LYS A 898 -0.66 10.06 29.41
N ARG A 899 0.31 10.61 28.68
CA ARG A 899 0.83 11.98 28.77
C ARG A 899 -0.02 12.94 27.92
N ASP A 900 -0.31 12.51 26.70
CA ASP A 900 -1.20 13.11 25.71
C ASP A 900 -1.68 11.97 24.78
N PRO A 901 -2.98 11.63 24.77
CA PRO A 901 -3.53 10.60 23.89
C PRO A 901 -3.29 10.83 22.40
N ALA A 902 -3.12 12.08 21.96
CA ALA A 902 -3.33 12.48 20.58
C ALA A 902 -2.04 12.78 19.79
N THR A 903 -0.90 13.03 20.46
CA THR A 903 0.44 12.84 19.85
C THR A 903 0.98 11.41 19.97
N ALA A 904 0.19 10.47 20.51
CA ALA A 904 0.61 9.09 20.72
C ALA A 904 0.55 8.24 19.42
N PRO A 905 1.60 7.44 19.09
CA PRO A 905 1.60 6.61 17.89
C PRO A 905 0.49 5.55 17.84
N GLY A 906 -0.07 5.33 16.63
CA GLY A 906 -1.10 4.34 16.34
C GLY A 906 -0.56 3.01 15.78
N ILE A 907 -1.46 2.07 15.52
CA ILE A 907 -1.10 0.76 14.96
C ILE A 907 -0.71 0.90 13.48
N GLY A 908 0.52 0.50 13.19
CA GLY A 908 1.20 0.64 11.89
C GLY A 908 2.36 1.64 11.89
N ASP A 909 2.40 2.54 12.88
CA ASP A 909 3.33 3.68 12.90
C ASP A 909 4.72 3.30 13.44
N ARG A 910 5.71 4.18 13.24
CA ARG A 910 7.08 3.99 13.73
C ARG A 910 7.35 4.89 14.93
N VAL A 911 7.33 4.31 16.13
CA VAL A 911 7.72 4.98 17.37
C VAL A 911 9.21 5.28 17.34
N ALA A 912 9.58 6.55 17.48
CA ALA A 912 10.95 7.01 17.71
C ALA A 912 11.23 7.07 19.22
N TYR A 913 12.40 6.60 19.66
CA TYR A 913 12.79 6.65 21.07
C TYR A 913 14.31 6.69 21.27
N VAL A 914 14.74 7.20 22.42
CA VAL A 914 16.11 7.09 22.92
C VAL A 914 16.13 6.35 24.26
N ILE A 915 17.28 5.79 24.65
CA ILE A 915 17.44 5.10 25.93
C ILE A 915 18.12 6.02 26.95
N CYS A 916 17.34 6.44 27.94
CA CYS A 916 17.76 7.32 29.02
C CYS A 916 18.50 6.56 30.13
N LYS A 917 19.24 7.31 30.93
CA LYS A 917 19.90 6.83 32.14
C LYS A 917 18.87 6.62 33.26
N ALA A 918 19.00 5.51 33.98
CA ALA A 918 18.09 5.09 35.04
C ALA A 918 18.87 4.33 36.14
N PRO A 919 18.23 3.96 37.27
CA PRO A 919 18.85 3.12 38.29
C PRO A 919 19.44 1.81 37.73
N LYS A 920 20.48 1.31 38.39
CA LYS A 920 21.15 0.06 38.00
C LYS A 920 20.16 -1.10 38.10
N GLY A 921 19.91 -1.78 36.99
CA GLY A 921 18.96 -2.90 36.89
C GLY A 921 17.62 -2.55 36.21
N SER A 922 17.31 -1.27 35.98
CA SER A 922 16.14 -0.87 35.17
C SER A 922 16.21 -1.44 33.75
N LYS A 923 15.10 -2.00 33.29
CA LYS A 923 14.99 -2.72 32.01
C LYS A 923 14.87 -1.73 30.86
N ALA A 924 15.27 -2.15 29.66
CA ALA A 924 15.33 -1.26 28.49
C ALA A 924 13.97 -0.64 28.09
N TYR A 925 12.83 -1.25 28.47
CA TYR A 925 11.50 -0.69 28.22
C TYR A 925 11.03 0.32 29.27
N GLU A 926 11.63 0.35 30.46
CA GLU A 926 11.42 1.40 31.45
C GLU A 926 12.18 2.67 31.02
N LYS A 927 13.37 2.47 30.43
CA LYS A 927 14.36 3.50 30.06
C LYS A 927 14.10 4.23 28.74
N SER A 928 13.19 3.74 27.91
CA SER A 928 12.87 4.40 26.63
C SER A 928 12.00 5.64 26.85
N GLU A 929 12.36 6.74 26.19
CA GLU A 929 11.59 8.00 26.19
C GLU A 929 11.63 8.64 24.80
N ASP A 930 10.64 9.51 24.54
CA ASP A 930 10.51 10.29 23.32
C ASP A 930 11.65 11.33 23.19
N PRO A 931 12.33 11.44 22.03
CA PRO A 931 13.44 12.37 21.84
C PRO A 931 13.09 13.84 22.09
N ILE A 932 11.85 14.28 21.82
CA ILE A 932 11.42 15.67 22.05
C ILE A 932 11.33 15.92 23.55
N HIS A 933 10.59 15.08 24.28
CA HIS A 933 10.48 15.17 25.73
C HIS A 933 11.84 15.12 26.45
N VAL A 934 12.81 14.36 25.92
CA VAL A 934 14.19 14.30 26.42
C VAL A 934 14.94 15.62 26.26
N LEU A 935 14.77 16.33 25.13
CA LEU A 935 15.36 17.65 24.90
C LEU A 935 14.74 18.70 25.82
N GLU A 936 13.41 18.77 25.88
CA GLU A 936 12.65 19.70 26.74
C GLU A 936 13.06 19.58 28.22
N ASN A 937 13.13 18.33 28.72
CA ASN A 937 13.36 18.05 30.14
C ASN A 937 14.83 17.81 30.49
N ASN A 938 15.72 17.88 29.49
CA ASN A 938 17.18 17.68 29.62
C ASN A 938 17.54 16.34 30.27
N ILE A 939 16.91 15.26 29.82
CA ILE A 939 17.02 13.93 30.44
C ILE A 939 18.36 13.26 30.02
N PRO A 940 19.21 12.83 30.98
CA PRO A 940 20.48 12.17 30.67
C PRO A 940 20.32 10.88 29.86
N ILE A 941 21.17 10.71 28.84
CA ILE A 941 21.26 9.50 28.03
C ILE A 941 22.14 8.43 28.71
N ASP A 942 21.93 7.15 28.38
CA ASP A 942 22.81 6.06 28.79
C ASP A 942 23.80 5.65 27.68
N PRO A 943 25.04 6.19 27.65
CA PRO A 943 26.01 5.86 26.62
C PRO A 943 26.52 4.41 26.71
N HIS A 944 26.41 3.75 27.86
CA HIS A 944 26.81 2.34 27.99
C HIS A 944 25.83 1.42 27.26
N TYR A 945 24.52 1.72 27.29
CA TYR A 945 23.55 1.01 26.46
C TYR A 945 23.88 1.10 24.96
N TYR A 946 24.23 2.30 24.47
CA TYR A 946 24.59 2.47 23.07
C TYR A 946 25.91 1.78 22.71
N LEU A 947 26.90 1.78 23.61
CA LEU A 947 28.12 1.00 23.41
C LEU A 947 27.83 -0.51 23.35
N GLU A 948 27.26 -1.08 24.40
CA GLU A 948 27.11 -2.53 24.57
C GLU A 948 26.00 -3.15 23.70
N ASN A 949 24.86 -2.47 23.56
CA ASN A 949 23.67 -3.01 22.90
C ASN A 949 23.46 -2.50 21.47
N GLN A 950 24.11 -1.41 21.04
CA GLN A 950 23.99 -0.88 19.68
C GLN A 950 25.30 -1.00 18.87
N LEU A 951 26.45 -0.57 19.39
CA LEU A 951 27.71 -0.53 18.63
C LEU A 951 28.53 -1.84 18.66
N SER A 952 28.73 -2.45 19.83
CA SER A 952 29.68 -3.56 19.98
C SER A 952 29.37 -4.76 19.09
N LYS A 953 28.10 -5.21 19.03
CA LYS A 953 27.75 -6.44 18.29
C LYS A 953 27.87 -6.28 16.74
N PRO A 954 27.47 -5.15 16.13
CA PRO A 954 27.75 -4.90 14.71
C PRO A 954 29.24 -4.72 14.39
N LEU A 955 30.01 -4.04 15.26
CA LEU A 955 31.44 -3.86 15.06
C LEU A 955 32.20 -5.20 15.08
N LEU A 956 31.94 -6.03 16.09
CA LEU A 956 32.56 -7.35 16.20
C LEU A 956 32.34 -8.21 14.95
N ARG A 957 31.10 -8.25 14.42
CA ARG A 957 30.76 -8.97 13.17
C ARG A 957 31.59 -8.58 11.94
N ILE A 958 32.14 -7.37 11.90
CA ILE A 958 32.92 -6.86 10.77
C ILE A 958 34.41 -7.07 11.00
N PHE A 959 34.87 -6.87 12.23
CA PHE A 959 36.29 -6.93 12.55
C PHE A 959 36.77 -8.33 13.00
N GLU A 960 35.93 -9.21 13.53
CA GLU A 960 36.32 -10.59 13.91
C GLU A 960 36.82 -11.45 12.73
N PRO A 961 36.24 -11.37 11.51
CA PRO A 961 36.79 -12.02 10.31
C PRO A 961 38.15 -11.47 9.82
N ILE A 962 38.68 -10.40 10.45
CA ILE A 962 39.85 -9.64 10.00
C ILE A 962 40.93 -9.56 11.09
N LEU A 963 40.53 -9.40 12.36
CA LEU A 963 41.39 -9.14 13.52
C LEU A 963 41.20 -10.22 14.60
N LYS A 964 42.28 -10.94 14.91
CA LYS A 964 42.31 -12.04 15.89
C LYS A 964 41.84 -11.67 17.31
N ASN A 965 41.78 -10.38 17.66
CA ASN A 965 41.37 -9.89 18.98
C ASN A 965 40.47 -8.64 18.91
N ALA A 966 39.61 -8.53 17.88
CA ALA A 966 38.76 -7.36 17.61
C ALA A 966 38.11 -6.73 18.85
N SER A 967 37.51 -7.53 19.75
CA SER A 967 36.89 -7.04 20.99
C SER A 967 37.85 -6.28 21.91
N LYS A 968 39.04 -6.83 22.15
CA LYS A 968 40.07 -6.20 22.98
C LYS A 968 40.63 -4.94 22.32
N GLU A 969 40.76 -4.94 21.00
CA GLU A 969 41.32 -3.80 20.26
C GLU A 969 40.34 -2.64 20.12
N LEU A 970 39.04 -2.89 19.93
CA LEU A 970 38.02 -1.85 19.71
C LEU A 970 37.42 -1.35 21.04
N LEU A 971 37.08 -2.25 21.96
CA LEU A 971 36.23 -1.94 23.12
C LEU A 971 37.03 -1.69 24.41
N SER A 972 38.33 -2.00 24.43
CA SER A 972 39.22 -1.75 25.57
C SER A 972 40.38 -0.83 25.18
N GLY A 973 40.70 0.15 26.01
CA GLY A 973 41.82 1.06 25.75
C GLY A 973 41.89 2.23 26.73
N ALA A 974 42.43 3.36 26.27
CA ALA A 974 42.36 4.63 27.00
C ALA A 974 41.06 5.40 26.69
N HIS A 975 40.55 5.25 25.46
CA HIS A 975 39.36 5.92 24.93
C HIS A 975 38.06 5.57 25.68
N THR A 976 38.02 4.42 26.36
CA THR A 976 36.88 3.96 27.19
C THR A 976 37.03 4.21 28.69
N ARG A 977 38.15 4.80 29.17
CA ARG A 977 38.38 5.02 30.61
C ARG A 977 37.78 6.32 31.14
N ALA A 978 37.67 7.33 30.28
CA ALA A 978 36.99 8.57 30.61
C ALA A 978 35.50 8.42 30.26
N VAL A 979 34.62 8.79 31.18
CA VAL A 979 33.16 8.85 30.96
C VAL A 979 32.64 10.16 31.54
N SER A 980 31.92 10.93 30.72
CA SER A 980 31.23 12.13 31.14
C SER A 980 29.88 11.76 31.73
N ILE A 981 29.52 12.33 32.87
CA ILE A 981 28.23 12.08 33.53
C ILE A 981 27.45 13.39 33.60
N SER A 982 26.59 13.59 32.61
CA SER A 982 25.52 14.59 32.68
C SER A 982 24.61 14.30 33.87
N THR A 983 24.44 15.29 34.74
CA THR A 983 23.50 15.23 35.88
C THR A 983 22.19 15.88 35.44
N PRO A 984 21.00 15.31 35.73
CA PRO A 984 19.74 15.88 35.28
C PRO A 984 19.52 17.27 35.91
N SER A 985 19.05 18.24 35.14
CA SER A 985 18.72 19.58 35.66
C SER A 985 17.38 19.61 36.41
N THR A 986 16.51 18.64 36.14
CA THR A 986 15.16 18.52 36.68
C THR A 986 15.03 17.29 37.58
N GLY A 987 14.17 17.37 38.61
CA GLY A 987 13.90 16.27 39.55
C GLY A 987 13.88 16.72 41.01
N GLY A 988 13.18 15.96 41.86
CA GLY A 988 12.89 16.34 43.25
C GLY A 988 14.14 16.62 44.10
N ILE A 989 15.18 15.77 43.99
CA ILE A 989 16.45 15.95 44.70
C ILE A 989 17.29 17.08 44.06
N MET A 990 17.26 17.22 42.73
CA MET A 990 18.08 18.19 42.01
C MET A 990 17.69 19.65 42.28
N ARG A 991 16.43 19.92 42.66
CA ARG A 991 15.99 21.22 43.18
C ARG A 991 16.75 21.69 44.44
N PHE A 992 17.44 20.78 45.14
CA PHE A 992 18.24 21.08 46.35
C PHE A 992 19.76 20.98 46.10
N ALA A 993 20.20 20.67 44.88
CA ALA A 993 21.62 20.51 44.55
C ALA A 993 22.36 21.85 44.50
N LYS A 994 23.42 22.00 45.32
CA LYS A 994 24.31 23.16 45.28
C LYS A 994 25.49 22.91 44.34
N VAL A 995 25.54 23.62 43.22
CA VAL A 995 26.71 23.63 42.32
C VAL A 995 27.93 24.17 43.08
N ARG A 996 29.00 23.38 43.17
CA ARG A 996 30.30 23.80 43.69
C ARG A 996 31.34 23.67 42.57
N LEU A 997 31.98 24.78 42.22
CA LEU A 997 33.09 24.78 41.26
C LEU A 997 34.32 24.08 41.87
N SER A 998 35.14 23.48 41.01
CA SER A 998 36.38 22.80 41.38
C SER A 998 37.47 23.09 40.37
N VAL A 999 38.70 23.29 40.84
CA VAL A 999 39.87 23.56 39.99
C VAL A 999 40.16 22.36 39.06
N PRO A 1000 40.39 22.57 37.75
CA PRO A 1000 40.81 21.51 36.84
C PRO A 1000 42.07 20.79 37.33
N GLY A 1001 42.00 19.45 37.41
CA GLY A 1001 43.12 18.59 37.80
C GLY A 1001 43.19 18.17 39.28
N LEU A 1002 42.33 18.69 40.16
CA LEU A 1002 42.28 18.30 41.58
C LEU A 1002 40.96 17.61 41.94
N GLN A 1003 41.01 16.30 42.18
CA GLN A 1003 39.85 15.52 42.64
C GLN A 1003 39.64 15.58 44.17
N ASP A 1004 40.63 15.99 44.95
CA ASP A 1004 40.54 16.11 46.41
C ASP A 1004 39.43 17.12 46.83
N PRO A 1005 38.48 16.75 47.72
CA PRO A 1005 37.50 17.67 48.29
C PRO A 1005 38.09 18.78 49.19
N SER A 1006 39.24 18.54 49.83
CA SER A 1006 39.79 19.38 50.91
C SER A 1006 40.36 20.71 50.43
N GLN A 1007 40.91 20.77 49.21
CA GLN A 1007 41.63 21.95 48.69
C GLN A 1007 40.71 22.98 47.99
N ARG A 1008 39.39 22.92 48.21
CA ARG A 1008 38.38 23.59 47.37
C ARG A 1008 37.80 24.90 47.95
N GLN A 1009 38.66 25.81 48.39
CA GLN A 1009 38.26 27.17 48.84
C GLN A 1009 39.06 28.29 48.14
N PHE A 1010 38.94 28.39 46.81
CA PHE A 1010 39.44 29.55 46.06
C PHE A 1010 38.42 29.99 45.01
N PRO A 1011 38.13 31.31 44.87
CA PRO A 1011 37.18 31.83 43.87
C PRO A 1011 37.77 31.93 42.46
N ASN A 1012 39.02 31.52 42.25
CA ASN A 1012 39.74 31.61 40.97
C ASN A 1012 39.97 30.20 40.40
N PRO A 1013 39.91 29.98 39.07
CA PRO A 1013 39.97 28.65 38.45
C PRO A 1013 41.37 28.02 38.43
N LEU A 1014 42.35 28.60 39.13
CA LEU A 1014 43.74 28.13 39.23
C LEU A 1014 44.11 27.91 40.70
N CYS A 1015 44.50 26.68 41.04
CA CYS A 1015 45.07 26.37 42.35
C CYS A 1015 46.51 26.92 42.44
N PRO A 1016 46.93 27.56 43.56
CA PRO A 1016 48.28 28.07 43.75
C PRO A 1016 49.39 27.05 43.46
N LEU A 1017 49.15 25.77 43.77
CA LEU A 1017 50.09 24.65 43.56
C LEU A 1017 50.39 24.34 42.09
N HIS A 1018 49.65 24.90 41.13
CA HIS A 1018 49.78 24.62 39.70
C HIS A 1018 50.16 25.85 38.83
N GLY A 1019 50.56 26.97 39.45
CA GLY A 1019 50.90 28.23 38.76
C GLY A 1019 52.06 28.16 37.75
N SER A 1020 52.79 27.05 37.68
CA SER A 1020 53.86 26.79 36.69
C SER A 1020 53.35 26.35 35.32
N ARG A 1021 52.16 25.72 35.22
CA ARG A 1021 51.62 25.23 33.92
C ARG A 1021 50.88 26.29 33.10
N GLY A 1022 50.55 27.44 33.68
CA GLY A 1022 49.71 28.47 33.05
C GLY A 1022 50.44 29.50 32.17
N ARG A 1023 51.75 29.38 31.92
CA ARG A 1023 52.55 30.45 31.30
C ARG A 1023 52.84 30.31 29.79
N ASN A 1024 52.55 29.17 29.17
CA ASN A 1024 52.87 28.90 27.75
C ASN A 1024 51.61 28.50 26.94
N LEU A 1025 50.67 29.43 26.75
CA LEU A 1025 49.65 29.36 25.71
C LEU A 1025 49.52 30.76 25.07
N PRO A 1026 49.73 30.90 23.75
CA PRO A 1026 49.56 32.18 23.06
C PRO A 1026 48.06 32.50 22.94
N ALA A 1027 47.68 33.74 23.25
CA ALA A 1027 46.29 34.19 23.14
C ALA A 1027 45.90 34.40 21.66
N ASN A 1028 44.96 33.61 21.15
CA ASN A 1028 44.23 33.91 19.92
C ASN A 1028 42.87 33.19 19.89
N HIS A 1029 41.95 33.71 19.06
CA HIS A 1029 40.58 33.18 18.82
C HIS A 1029 39.55 33.24 19.96
N SER A 1030 39.29 34.44 20.47
CA SER A 1030 38.00 34.75 21.12
C SER A 1030 36.96 35.27 20.10
N ASN A 1031 36.41 34.40 19.23
CA ASN A 1031 35.13 34.65 18.54
C ASN A 1031 34.58 33.44 17.76
N ARG A 1032 33.58 32.74 18.33
CA ARG A 1032 32.43 32.03 17.68
C ARG A 1032 31.85 30.96 18.64
N ALA A 1033 30.78 31.31 19.35
CA ALA A 1033 29.93 30.37 20.10
C ALA A 1033 28.55 30.99 20.43
N ARG A 1034 27.79 31.33 19.39
CA ARG A 1034 26.35 31.67 19.48
C ARG A 1034 25.64 31.30 18.16
N VAL A 1035 25.49 29.99 17.97
CA VAL A 1035 24.35 29.32 17.34
C VAL A 1035 24.11 28.10 18.22
#